data_AF-A0A091PZ10-F1
#
_entry.id   AF-A0A091PZ10-F1
#
_cell.length_a   1.000
_cell.length_b   1.000
_cell.length_c   1.000
_cell.angle_alpha   90.00
_cell.angle_beta   90.00
_cell.angle_gamma   90.00
#
_symmetry.space_group_name_H-M   'P 1'
#
loop_
_entity.id
_entity.type
_entity.pdbx_description
1 polymer ?
#
loop_
_entity_poly.entity_id
_entity_poly.type
_entity_poly.pdbx_seq_one_letter_code
_entity_poly.pdbx_strand_id
1 'polypeptide(L)'
;FQFFMKATQLEQMKEDYSFIMKTKENTCIQIEQGERRLEELKKFYHDKRECYKRIGFVNDMRNLLEDLKHKMAWAVVGEMEKEIQPIKEAIRAEEQNTKRFVQKLEECQVEVNEAEEKYKAIQEKLITISEEAQALHPQCISLKADVQARSKAVNEAEVVYNRFKIELKRLEKDDEQLRTRIEELKSSANQVSEPEKLERQRKIAHLREQLKAFHDEEIMIGQQVEQFQQAIYKCKEEHARLRREECDAKQALDAKQKQLRELKDSKTNTLKRFGPHIPAFLEAIETAYRQGRFRHKPIGPLGAFIRLKDAELTLAVESCLKSLVQAFCCDNYSDERNLQLLMSKYYPRGFRPQIIVNKFQNKIYDVRHRGVHHPEFPSVLTALEIDHAVVANCLIDVRGIETILLIKSSHEARKVMQCSQPPRNCREAFTAEGDQVFQRRYYSSDYRRPKFLSKDVEAEISHLKKEIENKMAQLTAFQQRLYSTENEIRQNEGHLRDHRQHQKALQIKMRTTNAEIADLENIEEHQPVDIRTLEDEAEENKGKMESVKKDMKQQSRKMEELKSILQVAEKKFEEIKEKIHQVEEVAGPIKDELNQADSELENRKHRLQRYEDRQKERLACVIKQKEILAAKEKELEEKTAQARQICSERIEVSRTVKSLDAEMNRLRASINSENHRHGNREEIVQQFHDAKEKYEDANSTVKHLKKFIELLEEIMTQRFKMYWQFLRHLSLRCKLYFDHLLRIRACSGKILFDHKNETLSITV
;
A
#
# COMPACT_ATOMS: atom_id res chain seq x y z
N PHE A 1 113.32 -66.69 46.49
CA PHE A 1 112.79 -65.53 45.75
C PHE A 1 111.80 -64.73 46.58
N GLN A 2 110.78 -65.36 47.19
CA GLN A 2 109.82 -64.66 48.09
C GLN A 2 110.48 -63.85 49.21
N PHE A 3 111.46 -64.41 49.94
CA PHE A 3 112.19 -63.64 50.96
C PHE A 3 112.91 -62.40 50.39
N PHE A 4 113.42 -62.47 49.17
CA PHE A 4 114.00 -61.33 48.47
C PHE A 4 112.93 -60.27 48.20
N MET A 5 111.78 -60.66 47.63
CA MET A 5 110.66 -59.75 47.35
C MET A 5 110.12 -59.07 48.61
N LYS A 6 110.02 -59.79 49.74
CA LYS A 6 109.64 -59.25 51.06
C LYS A 6 110.68 -58.28 51.60
N ALA A 7 111.94 -58.71 51.66
CA ALA A 7 113.02 -57.91 52.21
C ALA A 7 113.27 -56.63 51.41
N THR A 8 113.00 -56.63 50.11
CA THR A 8 113.12 -55.45 49.24
C THR A 8 111.83 -54.66 49.07
N GLN A 9 110.74 -55.01 49.79
CA GLN A 9 109.41 -54.38 49.70
C GLN A 9 108.78 -54.40 48.29
N LEU A 10 109.29 -55.22 47.37
CA LEU A 10 108.77 -55.35 46.02
C LEU A 10 107.45 -56.15 45.98
N GLU A 11 107.17 -56.94 47.01
CA GLU A 11 105.87 -57.61 47.16
C GLU A 11 104.77 -56.60 47.49
N GLN A 12 105.00 -55.69 48.44
CA GLN A 12 104.05 -54.61 48.78
C GLN A 12 103.73 -53.74 47.56
N MET A 13 104.73 -53.33 46.79
CA MET A 13 104.50 -52.57 45.55
C MET A 13 103.65 -53.33 44.52
N LYS A 14 103.85 -54.65 44.39
CA LYS A 14 103.07 -55.50 43.47
C LYS A 14 101.61 -55.60 43.92
N GLU A 15 101.37 -55.71 45.22
CA GLU A 15 100.02 -55.73 45.82
C GLU A 15 99.31 -54.38 45.65
N ASP A 16 99.97 -53.27 45.97
CA ASP A 16 99.42 -51.91 45.82
C ASP A 16 99.03 -51.63 44.36
N TYR A 17 99.88 -52.04 43.41
CA TYR A 17 99.58 -51.86 41.98
C TYR A 17 98.40 -52.73 41.53
N SER A 18 98.29 -53.95 42.06
CA SER A 18 97.15 -54.83 41.79
C SER A 18 95.84 -54.24 42.34
N PHE A 19 95.89 -53.64 43.53
CA PHE A 19 94.75 -52.93 44.13
C PHE A 19 94.33 -51.69 43.31
N ILE A 20 95.29 -50.90 42.85
CA ILE A 20 95.01 -49.74 41.98
C ILE A 20 94.39 -50.18 40.65
N MET A 21 94.88 -51.26 40.04
CA MET A 21 94.31 -51.80 38.79
C MET A 21 92.89 -52.32 38.99
N LYS A 22 92.60 -52.99 40.10
CA LYS A 22 91.23 -53.39 40.46
C LYS A 22 90.31 -52.18 40.67
N THR A 23 90.83 -51.12 41.26
CA THR A 23 90.08 -49.86 41.44
C THR A 23 89.80 -49.19 40.09
N LYS A 24 90.77 -49.18 39.17
CA LYS A 24 90.60 -48.73 37.79
C LYS A 24 89.48 -49.49 37.08
N GLU A 25 89.47 -50.81 37.16
CA GLU A 25 88.44 -51.66 36.54
C GLU A 25 87.03 -51.33 37.08
N ASN A 26 86.88 -51.21 38.41
CA ASN A 26 85.62 -50.80 39.02
C ASN A 26 85.16 -49.41 38.56
N THR A 27 86.07 -48.45 38.44
CA THR A 27 85.75 -47.10 37.95
C THR A 27 85.38 -47.11 36.46
N CYS A 28 86.00 -47.96 35.62
CA CYS A 28 85.59 -48.14 34.23
C CYS A 28 84.14 -48.65 34.13
N ILE A 29 83.77 -49.64 34.94
CA ILE A 29 82.38 -50.15 35.00
C ILE A 29 81.41 -49.03 35.41
N GLN A 30 81.77 -48.17 36.36
CA GLN A 30 80.97 -47.01 36.75
C GLN A 30 80.81 -45.99 35.61
N ILE A 31 81.85 -45.77 34.80
CA ILE A 31 81.79 -44.90 33.61
C ILE A 31 80.79 -45.48 32.61
N GLU A 32 80.86 -46.77 32.28
CA GLU A 32 79.94 -47.42 31.33
C GLU A 32 78.47 -47.37 31.77
N GLN A 33 78.21 -47.53 33.08
CA GLN A 33 76.87 -47.36 33.66
C GLN A 33 76.43 -45.88 33.60
N GLY A 34 77.34 -44.96 33.89
CA GLY A 34 77.12 -43.52 33.80
C GLY A 34 76.80 -43.06 32.37
N GLU A 35 77.47 -43.61 31.36
CA GLU A 35 77.23 -43.32 29.95
C GLU A 35 75.84 -43.77 29.48
N ARG A 36 75.42 -44.99 29.86
CA ARG A 36 74.05 -45.46 29.56
C ARG A 36 72.98 -44.56 30.15
N ARG A 37 73.15 -44.18 31.43
CA ARG A 37 72.23 -43.23 32.10
C ARG A 37 72.26 -41.84 31.46
N LEU A 38 73.42 -41.40 30.96
CA LEU A 38 73.56 -40.11 30.30
C LEU A 38 72.78 -40.06 28.97
N GLU A 39 72.74 -41.15 28.21
CA GLU A 39 71.93 -41.23 26.99
C GLU A 39 70.43 -41.13 27.27
N GLU A 40 69.95 -41.78 28.34
CA GLU A 40 68.56 -41.68 28.79
C GLU A 40 68.22 -40.25 29.21
N LEU A 41 69.07 -39.62 30.04
CA LEU A 41 68.90 -38.23 30.47
C LEU A 41 68.95 -37.26 29.27
N LYS A 42 69.77 -37.52 28.26
CA LYS A 42 69.86 -36.71 27.04
C LYS A 42 68.55 -36.74 26.24
N LYS A 43 67.94 -37.93 26.08
CA LYS A 43 66.63 -38.07 25.42
C LYS A 43 65.55 -37.33 26.21
N PHE A 44 65.49 -37.55 27.53
CA PHE A 44 64.54 -36.87 28.39
C PHE A 44 64.67 -35.34 28.36
N TYR A 45 65.90 -34.81 28.42
CA TYR A 45 66.17 -33.38 28.25
C TYR A 45 65.69 -32.84 26.89
N HIS A 46 65.93 -33.59 25.80
CA HIS A 46 65.50 -33.18 24.46
C HIS A 46 63.97 -33.10 24.36
N ASP A 47 63.26 -34.11 24.87
CA ASP A 47 61.80 -34.14 24.87
C ASP A 47 61.22 -32.95 25.66
N LYS A 48 61.77 -32.65 26.84
CA LYS A 48 61.35 -31.50 27.64
C LYS A 48 61.70 -30.16 26.99
N ARG A 49 62.82 -30.07 26.27
CA ARG A 49 63.19 -28.88 25.49
C ARG A 49 62.20 -28.60 24.36
N GLU A 50 61.74 -29.62 23.66
CA GLU A 50 60.73 -29.47 22.61
C GLU A 50 59.37 -29.04 23.19
N CYS A 51 58.97 -29.59 24.34
CA CYS A 51 57.80 -29.10 25.07
C CYS A 51 57.93 -27.62 25.48
N TYR A 52 59.10 -27.19 25.96
CA TYR A 52 59.35 -25.80 26.34
C TYR A 52 59.25 -24.84 25.14
N LYS A 53 59.82 -25.19 23.98
CA LYS A 53 59.73 -24.37 22.76
C LYS A 53 58.29 -24.15 22.31
N ARG A 54 57.41 -25.15 22.46
CA ARG A 54 55.99 -25.05 22.09
C ARG A 54 55.24 -24.04 22.96
N ILE A 55 55.66 -23.77 24.19
CA ILE A 55 55.09 -22.70 25.03
C ILE A 55 55.30 -21.34 24.38
N GLY A 56 56.46 -21.10 23.76
CA GLY A 56 56.73 -19.87 23.00
C GLY A 56 55.71 -19.66 21.91
N PHE A 57 55.43 -20.69 21.11
CA PHE A 57 54.42 -20.65 20.05
C PHE A 57 53.00 -20.38 20.57
N VAL A 58 52.63 -20.93 21.73
CA VAL A 58 51.32 -20.64 22.36
C VAL A 58 51.23 -19.17 22.81
N ASN A 59 52.32 -18.57 23.29
CA ASN A 59 52.35 -17.15 23.63
C ASN A 59 52.21 -16.27 22.39
N ASP A 60 52.87 -16.62 21.29
CA ASP A 60 52.73 -15.90 20.01
C ASP A 60 51.27 -15.95 19.51
N MET A 61 50.62 -17.12 19.61
CA MET A 61 49.19 -17.26 19.30
C MET A 61 48.28 -16.43 20.22
N ARG A 62 48.62 -16.28 21.51
CA ARG A 62 47.87 -15.43 22.46
C ARG A 62 48.03 -13.95 22.14
N ASN A 63 49.24 -13.50 21.80
CA ASN A 63 49.49 -12.11 21.39
C ASN A 63 48.72 -11.78 20.10
N LEU A 64 48.76 -12.69 19.12
CA LEU A 64 47.98 -12.54 17.89
C LEU A 64 46.46 -12.48 18.16
N LEU A 65 45.97 -13.26 19.14
CA LEU A 65 44.57 -13.22 19.54
C LEU A 65 44.19 -11.87 20.17
N GLU A 66 45.06 -11.26 20.99
CA GLU A 66 44.84 -9.90 21.51
C GLU A 66 44.82 -8.84 20.40
N ASP A 67 45.76 -8.91 19.46
CA ASP A 67 45.77 -8.00 18.30
C ASP A 67 44.49 -8.11 17.46
N LEU A 68 43.96 -9.33 17.30
CA LEU A 68 42.70 -9.56 16.63
C LEU A 68 41.50 -9.03 17.43
N LYS A 69 41.54 -9.05 18.77
CA LYS A 69 40.49 -8.41 19.60
C LYS A 69 40.48 -6.90 19.39
N HIS A 70 41.64 -6.26 19.36
CA HIS A 70 41.75 -4.82 19.08
C HIS A 70 41.16 -4.48 17.69
N LYS A 71 41.52 -5.25 16.66
CA LYS A 71 40.98 -5.10 15.31
C LYS A 71 39.47 -5.37 15.26
N MET A 72 38.98 -6.37 15.97
CA MET A 72 37.55 -6.71 16.03
C MET A 72 36.72 -5.57 16.62
N ALA A 73 37.18 -4.96 17.71
CA ALA A 73 36.50 -3.85 18.37
C ALA A 73 36.28 -2.67 17.40
N TRP A 74 37.30 -2.30 16.64
CA TRP A 74 37.22 -1.22 15.66
C TRP A 74 36.53 -1.61 14.34
N ALA A 75 36.57 -2.89 13.96
CA ALA A 75 35.83 -3.40 12.80
C ALA A 75 34.30 -3.26 12.98
N VAL A 76 33.79 -3.51 14.19
CA VAL A 76 32.36 -3.34 14.52
C VAL A 76 31.95 -1.87 14.38
N VAL A 77 32.75 -0.94 14.91
CA VAL A 77 32.52 0.51 14.76
C VAL A 77 32.53 0.91 13.27
N GLY A 78 33.49 0.40 12.50
CA GLY A 78 33.60 0.68 11.06
C GLY A 78 32.45 0.13 10.23
N GLU A 79 31.89 -1.04 10.56
CA GLU A 79 30.67 -1.57 9.91
C GLU A 79 29.45 -0.70 10.24
N MET A 80 29.28 -0.27 11.49
CA MET A 80 28.18 0.63 11.90
C MET A 80 28.28 2.02 11.26
N GLU A 81 29.48 2.60 11.15
CA GLU A 81 29.71 3.85 10.41
C GLU A 81 29.29 3.72 8.93
N LYS A 82 29.61 2.58 8.30
CA LYS A 82 29.19 2.28 6.92
C LYS A 82 27.69 2.11 6.78
N GLU A 83 26.99 1.60 7.79
CA GLU A 83 25.51 1.49 7.79
C GLU A 83 24.83 2.86 7.96
N ILE A 84 25.44 3.78 8.72
CA ILE A 84 24.91 5.13 8.96
C ILE A 84 25.04 6.03 7.73
N GLN A 85 26.13 5.90 6.97
CA GLN A 85 26.39 6.73 5.79
C GLN A 85 25.26 6.78 4.75
N PRO A 86 24.68 5.65 4.27
CA PRO A 86 23.57 5.69 3.33
C PRO A 86 22.31 6.32 3.91
N ILE A 87 22.08 6.22 5.23
CA ILE A 87 20.95 6.88 5.90
C ILE A 87 21.13 8.41 5.85
N LYS A 88 22.35 8.91 6.11
CA LYS A 88 22.69 10.35 6.00
C LYS A 88 22.55 10.87 4.57
N GLU A 89 22.93 10.07 3.58
CA GLU A 89 22.79 10.42 2.17
C GLU A 89 21.33 10.43 1.73
N ALA A 90 20.53 9.44 2.17
CA ALA A 90 19.09 9.38 1.89
C ALA A 90 18.34 10.59 2.49
N ILE A 91 18.65 10.97 3.73
CA ILE A 91 18.05 12.16 4.37
C ILE A 91 18.40 13.43 3.57
N ARG A 92 19.68 13.62 3.19
CA ARG A 92 20.10 14.79 2.39
C ARG A 92 19.39 14.84 1.04
N ALA A 93 19.25 13.70 0.36
CA ALA A 93 18.54 13.61 -0.91
C ALA A 93 17.06 13.97 -0.76
N GLU A 94 16.38 13.45 0.27
CA GLU A 94 14.97 13.78 0.54
C GLU A 94 14.76 15.24 0.99
N GLU A 95 15.69 15.82 1.75
CA GLU A 95 15.67 17.25 2.09
C GLU A 95 15.82 18.13 0.85
N GLN A 96 16.72 17.77 -0.07
CA GLN A 96 16.87 18.50 -1.34
C GLN A 96 15.63 18.37 -2.23
N ASN A 97 15.03 17.18 -2.28
CA ASN A 97 13.76 16.98 -2.97
C ASN A 97 12.63 17.80 -2.32
N THR A 98 12.57 17.87 -0.99
CA THR A 98 11.58 18.65 -0.26
C THR A 98 11.67 20.13 -0.61
N LYS A 99 12.87 20.70 -0.75
CA LYS A 99 13.06 22.09 -1.22
C LYS A 99 12.48 22.32 -2.62
N ARG A 100 12.66 21.37 -3.55
CA ARG A 100 12.06 21.45 -4.89
C ARG A 100 10.53 21.36 -4.85
N PHE A 101 9.97 20.59 -3.91
CA PHE A 101 8.53 20.53 -3.71
C PHE A 101 7.95 21.82 -3.13
N VAL A 102 8.67 22.48 -2.21
CA VAL A 102 8.29 23.81 -1.70
C VAL A 102 8.20 24.82 -2.83
N GLN A 103 9.20 24.86 -3.73
CA GLN A 103 9.16 25.74 -4.90
C GLN A 103 7.94 25.47 -5.80
N LYS A 104 7.63 24.20 -6.05
CA LYS A 104 6.43 23.83 -6.83
C LYS A 104 5.11 24.18 -6.13
N LEU A 105 5.09 24.17 -4.80
CA LEU A 105 3.94 24.61 -4.02
C LEU A 105 3.74 26.11 -4.15
N GLU A 106 4.81 26.89 -4.06
CA GLU A 106 4.78 28.33 -4.29
C GLU A 106 4.29 28.65 -5.72
N GLU A 107 4.80 27.95 -6.74
CA GLU A 107 4.31 28.07 -8.12
C GLU A 107 2.81 27.75 -8.23
N CYS A 108 2.34 26.65 -7.65
CA CYS A 108 0.92 26.29 -7.67
C CYS A 108 0.06 27.29 -6.88
N GLN A 109 0.58 27.88 -5.81
CA GLN A 109 -0.12 28.92 -5.05
C GLN A 109 -0.28 30.19 -5.88
N VAL A 110 0.75 30.58 -6.63
CA VAL A 110 0.65 31.71 -7.57
C VAL A 110 -0.40 31.43 -8.65
N GLU A 111 -0.40 30.24 -9.26
CA GLU A 111 -1.42 29.84 -10.24
C GLU A 111 -2.85 29.89 -9.65
N VAL A 112 -3.05 29.49 -8.39
CA VAL A 112 -4.35 29.61 -7.69
C VAL A 112 -4.74 31.06 -7.51
N ASN A 113 -3.83 31.91 -7.03
CA ASN A 113 -4.12 33.33 -6.83
C ASN A 113 -4.49 34.03 -8.14
N GLU A 114 -3.79 33.74 -9.24
CA GLU A 114 -4.13 34.25 -10.57
C GLU A 114 -5.52 33.79 -11.05
N ALA A 115 -5.91 32.55 -10.70
CA ALA A 115 -7.23 32.01 -11.00
C ALA A 115 -8.33 32.71 -10.18
N GLU A 116 -8.07 32.97 -8.90
CA GLU A 116 -8.99 33.66 -8.01
C GLU A 116 -9.23 35.10 -8.49
N GLU A 117 -8.19 35.82 -8.89
CA GLU A 117 -8.33 37.18 -9.42
C GLU A 117 -9.12 37.20 -10.74
N LYS A 118 -8.91 36.22 -11.64
CA LYS A 118 -9.74 36.07 -12.85
C LYS A 118 -11.20 35.79 -12.52
N TYR A 119 -11.45 34.89 -11.57
CA TYR A 119 -12.80 34.57 -11.12
C TYR A 119 -13.50 35.82 -10.54
N LYS A 120 -12.83 36.57 -9.64
CA LYS A 120 -13.35 37.82 -9.08
C LYS A 120 -13.66 38.85 -10.16
N ALA A 121 -12.76 39.04 -11.12
CA ALA A 121 -12.97 40.01 -12.20
C ALA A 121 -14.19 39.65 -13.08
N ILE A 122 -14.44 38.36 -13.35
CA ILE A 122 -15.63 37.91 -14.10
C ILE A 122 -16.88 38.03 -13.23
N GLN A 123 -16.79 37.73 -11.94
CA GLN A 123 -17.89 37.87 -10.99
C GLN A 123 -18.32 39.34 -10.86
N GLU A 124 -17.38 40.28 -10.77
CA GLU A 124 -17.65 41.72 -10.74
C GLU A 124 -18.38 42.18 -12.02
N LYS A 125 -17.93 41.74 -13.21
CA LYS A 125 -18.62 42.03 -14.47
C LYS A 125 -20.05 41.51 -14.48
N LEU A 126 -20.29 40.31 -13.97
CA LEU A 126 -21.65 39.74 -13.88
C LEU A 126 -22.53 40.53 -12.90
N ILE A 127 -21.96 41.00 -11.78
CA ILE A 127 -22.67 41.86 -10.82
C ILE A 127 -23.06 43.18 -11.49
N THR A 128 -22.14 43.87 -12.17
CA THR A 128 -22.44 45.13 -12.86
C THR A 128 -23.57 44.98 -13.90
N ILE A 129 -23.54 43.92 -14.71
CA ILE A 129 -24.58 43.64 -15.72
C ILE A 129 -25.92 43.28 -15.06
N SER A 130 -25.89 42.56 -13.94
CA SER A 130 -27.09 42.27 -13.16
C SER A 130 -27.69 43.53 -12.53
N GLU A 131 -26.85 44.47 -12.07
CA GLU A 131 -27.28 45.76 -11.53
C GLU A 131 -27.90 46.65 -12.63
N GLU A 132 -27.31 46.67 -13.82
CA GLU A 132 -27.87 47.35 -15.00
C GLU A 132 -29.25 46.78 -15.39
N ALA A 133 -29.40 45.45 -15.40
CA ALA A 133 -30.69 44.79 -15.66
C ALA A 133 -31.74 45.14 -14.59
N GLN A 134 -31.34 45.13 -13.31
CA GLN A 134 -32.22 45.50 -12.20
C GLN A 134 -32.62 46.98 -12.22
N ALA A 135 -31.75 47.89 -12.68
CA ALA A 135 -32.07 49.31 -12.80
C ALA A 135 -33.06 49.61 -13.94
N LEU A 136 -33.03 48.82 -15.03
CA LEU A 136 -33.94 48.96 -16.17
C LEU A 136 -35.33 48.35 -15.90
N HIS A 137 -35.44 47.38 -14.99
CA HIS A 137 -36.69 46.68 -14.71
C HIS A 137 -37.81 47.60 -14.16
N PRO A 138 -37.57 48.50 -13.18
CA PRO A 138 -38.56 49.50 -12.73
C PRO A 138 -39.00 50.45 -13.84
N GLN A 139 -38.08 50.84 -14.74
CA GLN A 139 -38.40 51.73 -15.87
C GLN A 139 -39.31 51.03 -16.89
N CYS A 140 -39.09 49.74 -17.13
CA CYS A 140 -39.97 48.92 -17.97
C CYS A 140 -41.38 48.81 -17.37
N ILE A 141 -41.48 48.59 -16.06
CA ILE A 141 -42.78 48.51 -15.35
C ILE A 141 -43.51 49.86 -15.40
N SER A 142 -42.82 50.98 -15.17
CA SER A 142 -43.43 52.31 -15.18
C SER A 142 -43.88 52.74 -16.58
N LEU A 143 -43.07 52.49 -17.62
CA LEU A 143 -43.44 52.78 -19.00
C LEU A 143 -44.58 51.88 -19.49
N LYS A 144 -44.64 50.60 -19.06
CA LYS A 144 -45.77 49.72 -19.34
C LYS A 144 -47.07 50.25 -18.74
N ALA A 145 -47.00 50.75 -17.50
CA ALA A 145 -48.14 51.40 -16.84
C ALA A 145 -48.56 52.70 -17.57
N ASP A 146 -47.60 53.51 -18.04
CA ASP A 146 -47.87 54.73 -18.82
C ASP A 146 -48.53 54.41 -20.17
N VAL A 147 -48.05 53.40 -20.91
CA VAL A 147 -48.70 52.90 -22.14
C VAL A 147 -50.12 52.42 -21.85
N GLN A 148 -50.33 51.67 -20.78
CA GLN A 148 -51.66 51.20 -20.40
C GLN A 148 -52.60 52.35 -20.02
N ALA A 149 -52.11 53.37 -19.29
CA ALA A 149 -52.88 54.54 -18.93
C ALA A 149 -53.25 55.39 -20.16
N ARG A 150 -52.31 55.61 -21.09
CA ARG A 150 -52.56 56.33 -22.34
C ARG A 150 -53.49 55.57 -23.28
N SER A 151 -53.37 54.24 -23.33
CA SER A 151 -54.29 53.38 -24.09
C SER A 151 -55.72 53.49 -23.53
N LYS A 152 -55.88 53.50 -22.21
CA LYS A 152 -57.19 53.78 -21.57
C LYS A 152 -57.73 55.17 -21.93
N ALA A 153 -56.90 56.21 -21.87
CA ALA A 153 -57.30 57.57 -22.24
C ALA A 153 -57.73 57.69 -23.71
N VAL A 154 -57.05 57.00 -24.64
CA VAL A 154 -57.48 56.90 -26.04
C VAL A 154 -58.82 56.20 -26.16
N ASN A 155 -59.01 55.07 -25.47
CA ASN A 155 -60.27 54.33 -25.48
C ASN A 155 -61.43 55.15 -24.88
N GLU A 156 -61.19 55.88 -23.79
CA GLU A 156 -62.18 56.78 -23.18
C GLU A 156 -62.54 57.93 -24.12
N ALA A 157 -61.55 58.56 -24.76
CA ALA A 157 -61.78 59.61 -25.74
C ALA A 157 -62.53 59.10 -26.98
N GLU A 158 -62.25 57.86 -27.41
CA GLU A 158 -62.96 57.15 -28.48
C GLU A 158 -64.40 56.83 -28.11
N VAL A 159 -64.66 56.39 -26.87
CA VAL A 159 -66.03 56.18 -26.36
C VAL A 159 -66.82 57.49 -26.36
N VAL A 160 -66.22 58.60 -25.92
CA VAL A 160 -66.87 59.94 -25.95
C VAL A 160 -67.09 60.42 -27.39
N TYR A 161 -66.14 60.22 -28.29
CA TYR A 161 -66.31 60.53 -29.71
C TYR A 161 -67.45 59.70 -30.32
N ASN A 162 -67.50 58.40 -30.02
CA ASN A 162 -68.56 57.52 -30.47
C ASN A 162 -69.91 57.89 -29.85
N ARG A 163 -69.94 58.37 -28.61
CA ARG A 163 -71.14 58.92 -27.97
C ARG A 163 -71.64 60.15 -28.72
N PHE A 164 -70.79 61.13 -29.02
CA PHE A 164 -71.19 62.30 -29.83
C PHE A 164 -71.62 61.91 -31.25
N LYS A 165 -71.00 60.88 -31.83
CA LYS A 165 -71.39 60.35 -33.15
C LYS A 165 -72.76 59.67 -33.11
N ILE A 166 -73.06 58.93 -32.05
CA ILE A 166 -74.36 58.30 -31.82
C ILE A 166 -75.42 59.37 -31.51
N GLU A 167 -75.08 60.33 -30.65
CA GLU A 167 -75.94 61.47 -30.29
C GLU A 167 -76.25 62.32 -31.51
N LEU A 168 -75.28 62.59 -32.36
CA LEU A 168 -75.52 63.30 -33.61
C LEU A 168 -76.46 62.53 -34.53
N LYS A 169 -76.25 61.22 -34.69
CA LYS A 169 -77.17 60.36 -35.44
C LYS A 169 -78.56 60.27 -34.82
N ARG A 170 -78.65 60.34 -33.49
CA ARG A 170 -79.92 60.37 -32.76
C ARG A 170 -80.61 61.71 -33.00
N LEU A 171 -79.94 62.85 -32.85
CA LEU A 171 -80.50 64.17 -33.12
C LEU A 171 -80.90 64.34 -34.59
N GLU A 172 -80.13 63.78 -35.53
CA GLU A 172 -80.50 63.70 -36.95
C GLU A 172 -81.78 62.88 -37.16
N LYS A 173 -81.90 61.74 -36.48
CA LYS A 173 -83.14 60.95 -36.46
C LYS A 173 -84.27 61.64 -35.70
N ASP A 174 -83.99 62.42 -34.66
CA ASP A 174 -84.97 63.13 -33.84
C ASP A 174 -85.49 64.36 -34.61
N ASP A 175 -84.69 65.03 -35.45
CA ASP A 175 -85.17 66.07 -36.40
C ASP A 175 -86.06 65.45 -37.47
N GLU A 176 -85.64 64.30 -38.00
CA GLU A 176 -86.41 63.52 -38.97
C GLU A 176 -87.73 63.00 -38.35
N GLN A 177 -87.68 62.56 -37.08
CA GLN A 177 -88.82 62.12 -36.27
C GLN A 177 -89.70 63.27 -35.79
N LEU A 178 -89.19 64.45 -35.45
CA LEU A 178 -90.00 65.63 -35.12
C LEU A 178 -90.78 66.09 -36.34
N ARG A 179 -90.15 66.07 -37.53
CA ARG A 179 -90.83 66.32 -38.82
C ARG A 179 -91.90 65.27 -39.11
N THR A 180 -91.59 63.98 -38.94
CA THR A 180 -92.59 62.91 -39.10
C THR A 180 -93.65 62.92 -37.99
N ARG A 181 -93.34 63.37 -36.76
CA ARG A 181 -94.25 63.43 -35.61
C ARG A 181 -95.24 64.58 -35.73
N ILE A 182 -94.84 65.74 -36.28
CA ILE A 182 -95.75 66.82 -36.71
C ILE A 182 -96.76 66.29 -37.75
N GLU A 183 -96.33 65.35 -38.59
CA GLU A 183 -97.14 64.75 -39.66
C GLU A 183 -98.01 63.56 -39.17
N GLU A 184 -97.50 62.78 -38.22
CA GLU A 184 -98.12 61.58 -37.65
C GLU A 184 -99.09 61.90 -36.50
N LEU A 185 -99.00 63.07 -35.86
CA LEU A 185 -99.96 63.57 -34.86
C LEU A 185 -101.34 63.96 -35.46
N LYS A 186 -101.54 63.79 -36.78
CA LYS A 186 -102.86 63.88 -37.46
C LYS A 186 -103.62 62.56 -37.59
N SER A 187 -103.07 61.40 -37.22
CA SER A 187 -103.77 60.12 -37.43
C SER A 187 -103.54 59.10 -36.32
N SER A 188 -104.55 59.03 -35.44
CA SER A 188 -104.99 57.91 -34.58
C SER A 188 -103.99 57.16 -33.69
N ALA A 189 -104.13 57.43 -32.39
CA ALA A 189 -104.36 56.52 -31.25
C ALA A 189 -103.83 55.06 -31.24
N ASN A 190 -103.03 54.81 -30.18
CA ASN A 190 -103.18 53.83 -29.11
C ASN A 190 -102.21 52.63 -28.96
N GLN A 191 -101.74 52.52 -27.71
CA GLN A 191 -101.36 51.34 -26.88
C GLN A 191 -100.07 50.59 -27.25
N VAL A 192 -99.18 50.31 -26.29
CA VAL A 192 -99.14 49.17 -25.32
C VAL A 192 -97.86 49.42 -24.45
N SER A 193 -97.63 48.99 -23.21
CA SER A 193 -98.37 48.46 -22.06
C SER A 193 -97.32 48.31 -20.92
N GLU A 194 -97.75 48.12 -19.68
CA GLU A 194 -96.92 47.97 -18.47
C GLU A 194 -96.18 46.60 -18.21
N PRO A 195 -96.15 45.55 -19.08
CA PRO A 195 -95.44 44.30 -18.76
C PRO A 195 -93.92 44.37 -19.00
N GLU A 196 -93.41 45.34 -19.79
CA GLU A 196 -91.98 45.41 -20.17
C GLU A 196 -91.04 45.80 -19.02
N LYS A 197 -91.50 46.63 -18.06
CA LYS A 197 -90.68 47.02 -16.90
C LYS A 197 -90.44 45.85 -15.93
N LEU A 198 -91.45 44.98 -15.76
CA LEU A 198 -91.36 43.80 -14.90
C LEU A 198 -90.54 42.68 -15.57
N GLU A 199 -90.67 42.50 -16.89
CA GLU A 199 -89.80 41.59 -17.67
C GLU A 199 -88.33 42.04 -17.64
N ARG A 200 -88.06 43.34 -17.73
CA ARG A 200 -86.71 43.91 -17.63
C ARG A 200 -86.06 43.66 -16.27
N GLN A 201 -86.79 43.88 -15.17
CA GLN A 201 -86.29 43.58 -13.82
C GLN A 201 -86.06 42.08 -13.59
N ARG A 202 -86.94 41.21 -14.13
CA ARG A 202 -86.76 39.76 -14.10
C ARG A 202 -85.51 39.32 -14.89
N LYS A 203 -85.24 39.94 -16.04
CA LYS A 203 -84.07 39.64 -16.89
C LYS A 203 -82.75 40.04 -16.21
N ILE A 204 -82.71 41.20 -15.54
CA ILE A 204 -81.53 41.63 -14.75
C ILE A 204 -81.30 40.67 -13.56
N ALA A 205 -82.36 40.29 -12.83
CA ALA A 205 -82.23 39.34 -11.72
C ALA A 205 -81.71 37.96 -12.19
N HIS A 206 -82.21 37.48 -13.33
CA HIS A 206 -81.76 36.22 -13.94
C HIS A 206 -80.29 36.26 -14.38
N LEU A 207 -79.85 37.35 -15.02
CA LEU A 207 -78.44 37.51 -15.43
C LEU A 207 -77.49 37.59 -14.22
N ARG A 208 -77.91 38.21 -13.10
CA ARG A 208 -77.12 38.22 -11.85
C ARG A 208 -77.01 36.83 -11.23
N GLU A 209 -78.07 36.02 -11.30
CA GLU A 209 -78.05 34.63 -10.84
C GLU A 209 -77.13 33.75 -11.70
N GLN A 210 -77.16 33.92 -13.02
CA GLN A 210 -76.22 33.26 -13.95
C GLN A 210 -74.77 33.66 -13.67
N LEU A 211 -74.52 34.92 -13.33
CA LEU A 211 -73.18 35.41 -13.03
C LEU A 211 -72.61 34.78 -11.75
N LYS A 212 -73.45 34.62 -10.73
CA LYS A 212 -73.11 33.88 -9.51
C LYS A 212 -72.82 32.41 -9.83
N ALA A 213 -73.64 31.77 -10.65
CA ALA A 213 -73.41 30.39 -11.09
C ALA A 213 -72.09 30.22 -11.85
N PHE A 214 -71.75 31.14 -12.77
CA PHE A 214 -70.45 31.11 -13.47
C PHE A 214 -69.26 31.33 -12.53
N HIS A 215 -69.41 32.16 -11.49
CA HIS A 215 -68.36 32.39 -10.50
C HIS A 215 -68.13 31.15 -9.61
N ASP A 216 -69.21 30.52 -9.14
CA ASP A 216 -69.13 29.27 -8.37
C ASP A 216 -68.49 28.15 -9.22
N GLU A 217 -68.81 28.10 -10.51
CA GLU A 217 -68.17 27.19 -11.47
C GLU A 217 -66.68 27.51 -11.69
N GLU A 218 -66.29 28.79 -11.76
CA GLU A 218 -64.87 29.20 -11.87
C GLU A 218 -64.04 28.75 -10.66
N ILE A 219 -64.59 28.86 -9.44
CA ILE A 219 -63.93 28.42 -8.21
C ILE A 219 -63.73 26.90 -8.22
N MET A 220 -64.77 26.14 -8.60
CA MET A 220 -64.70 24.67 -8.71
C MET A 220 -63.62 24.23 -9.72
N ILE A 221 -63.56 24.88 -10.88
CA ILE A 221 -62.57 24.59 -11.92
C ILE A 221 -61.17 24.98 -11.45
N GLY A 222 -61.03 26.08 -10.71
CA GLY A 222 -59.77 26.47 -10.07
C GLY A 222 -59.22 25.39 -9.15
N GLN A 223 -60.06 24.79 -8.31
CA GLN A 223 -59.66 23.66 -7.44
C GLN A 223 -59.24 22.42 -8.25
N GLN A 224 -59.96 22.09 -9.32
CA GLN A 224 -59.59 20.97 -10.20
C GLN A 224 -58.25 21.23 -10.92
N VAL A 225 -57.99 22.46 -11.34
CA VAL A 225 -56.69 22.87 -11.91
C VAL A 225 -55.54 22.63 -10.93
N GLU A 226 -55.71 22.97 -9.65
CA GLU A 226 -54.70 22.70 -8.61
C GLU A 226 -54.52 21.19 -8.37
N GLN A 227 -55.60 20.42 -8.31
CA GLN A 227 -55.54 18.96 -8.14
C GLN A 227 -54.75 18.29 -9.27
N PHE A 228 -55.01 18.65 -10.54
CA PHE A 228 -54.25 18.10 -11.67
C PHE A 228 -52.79 18.54 -11.66
N GLN A 229 -52.48 19.78 -11.23
CA GLN A 229 -51.08 20.22 -11.07
C GLN A 229 -50.34 19.38 -10.02
N GLN A 230 -50.95 19.13 -8.88
CA GLN A 230 -50.37 18.28 -7.83
C GLN A 230 -50.21 16.83 -8.28
N ALA A 231 -51.19 16.29 -9.02
CA ALA A 231 -51.12 14.94 -9.59
C ALA A 231 -49.95 14.83 -10.59
N ILE A 232 -49.78 15.79 -11.49
CA ILE A 232 -48.64 15.84 -12.44
C ILE A 232 -47.31 15.87 -11.68
N TYR A 233 -47.20 16.67 -10.63
CA TYR A 233 -45.98 16.75 -9.82
C TYR A 233 -45.62 15.40 -9.20
N LYS A 234 -46.60 14.73 -8.57
CA LYS A 234 -46.41 13.40 -7.96
C LYS A 234 -46.01 12.34 -9.00
N CYS A 235 -46.70 12.29 -10.14
CA CYS A 235 -46.36 11.35 -11.20
C CYS A 235 -44.95 11.62 -11.78
N LYS A 236 -44.53 12.89 -11.92
CA LYS A 236 -43.17 13.26 -12.37
C LYS A 236 -42.09 12.82 -11.38
N GLU A 237 -42.34 12.94 -10.08
CA GLU A 237 -41.44 12.46 -9.03
C GLU A 237 -41.29 10.93 -9.06
N GLU A 238 -42.41 10.20 -9.15
CA GLU A 238 -42.41 8.74 -9.28
C GLU A 238 -41.68 8.29 -10.55
N HIS A 239 -41.92 8.96 -11.69
CA HIS A 239 -41.22 8.69 -12.94
C HIS A 239 -39.70 8.86 -12.81
N ALA A 240 -39.24 9.95 -12.18
CA ALA A 240 -37.80 10.18 -11.94
C ALA A 240 -37.17 9.13 -11.02
N ARG A 241 -37.93 8.64 -10.01
CA ARG A 241 -37.49 7.54 -9.15
C ARG A 241 -37.39 6.23 -9.93
N LEU A 242 -38.44 5.85 -10.66
CA LEU A 242 -38.47 4.61 -11.46
C LEU A 242 -37.38 4.59 -12.55
N ARG A 243 -37.05 5.75 -13.14
CA ARG A 243 -35.95 5.87 -14.11
C ARG A 243 -34.58 5.52 -13.51
N ARG A 244 -34.33 5.91 -12.25
CA ARG A 244 -33.09 5.54 -11.56
C ARG A 244 -33.05 4.05 -11.27
N GLU A 245 -34.13 3.49 -10.73
CA GLU A 245 -34.26 2.06 -10.45
C GLU A 245 -34.12 1.21 -11.74
N GLU A 246 -34.66 1.65 -12.88
CA GLU A 246 -34.47 1.02 -14.20
C GLU A 246 -32.98 1.02 -14.61
N CYS A 247 -32.29 2.16 -14.47
CA CYS A 247 -30.88 2.28 -14.82
C CYS A 247 -30.00 1.35 -13.98
N ASP A 248 -30.22 1.31 -12.67
CA ASP A 248 -29.49 0.45 -11.75
C ASP A 248 -29.74 -1.03 -12.05
N ALA A 249 -31.01 -1.41 -12.31
CA ALA A 249 -31.37 -2.75 -12.72
C ALA A 249 -30.72 -3.16 -14.05
N LYS A 250 -30.61 -2.22 -15.01
CA LYS A 250 -29.96 -2.44 -16.30
C LYS A 250 -28.46 -2.65 -16.16
N GLN A 251 -27.77 -1.81 -15.39
CA GLN A 251 -26.34 -1.98 -15.12
C GLN A 251 -26.05 -3.32 -14.43
N ALA A 252 -26.88 -3.71 -13.45
CA ALA A 252 -26.77 -5.00 -12.78
C ALA A 252 -26.99 -6.17 -13.76
N LEU A 253 -27.96 -6.05 -14.67
CA LEU A 253 -28.22 -7.04 -15.71
C LEU A 253 -27.03 -7.18 -16.65
N ASP A 254 -26.47 -6.07 -17.14
CA ASP A 254 -25.32 -6.06 -18.06
C ASP A 254 -24.08 -6.70 -17.41
N ALA A 255 -23.85 -6.43 -16.12
CA ALA A 255 -22.78 -7.05 -15.35
C ALA A 255 -22.97 -8.58 -15.24
N LYS A 256 -24.20 -9.04 -14.94
CA LYS A 256 -24.53 -10.48 -14.87
C LYS A 256 -24.42 -11.17 -16.23
N GLN A 257 -24.87 -10.51 -17.30
CA GLN A 257 -24.70 -11.02 -18.67
C GLN A 257 -23.23 -11.11 -19.08
N LYS A 258 -22.40 -10.14 -18.69
CA LYS A 258 -20.96 -10.19 -18.89
C LYS A 258 -20.34 -11.39 -18.15
N GLN A 259 -20.69 -11.58 -16.88
CA GLN A 259 -20.28 -12.76 -16.11
C GLN A 259 -20.70 -14.07 -16.79
N LEU A 260 -21.91 -14.13 -17.35
CA LEU A 260 -22.40 -15.33 -18.05
C LEU A 260 -21.60 -15.61 -19.32
N ARG A 261 -21.24 -14.56 -20.09
CA ARG A 261 -20.38 -14.71 -21.26
C ARG A 261 -19.00 -15.23 -20.87
N GLU A 262 -18.39 -14.65 -19.85
CA GLU A 262 -17.07 -15.08 -19.34
C GLU A 262 -17.11 -16.54 -18.84
N LEU A 263 -18.18 -16.93 -18.15
CA LEU A 263 -18.36 -18.30 -17.66
C LEU A 263 -18.59 -19.30 -18.80
N LYS A 264 -19.38 -18.95 -19.82
CA LYS A 264 -19.56 -19.76 -21.05
C LYS A 264 -18.24 -19.93 -21.80
N ASP A 265 -17.46 -18.86 -21.95
CA ASP A 265 -16.13 -18.90 -22.55
C ASP A 265 -15.20 -19.85 -21.78
N SER A 266 -15.32 -19.88 -20.46
CA SER A 266 -14.52 -20.76 -19.59
C SER A 266 -14.79 -22.26 -19.80
N LYS A 267 -15.94 -22.62 -20.37
CA LYS A 267 -16.27 -24.00 -20.77
C LYS A 267 -15.38 -24.47 -21.93
N THR A 268 -15.02 -23.56 -22.84
CA THR A 268 -14.13 -23.87 -23.97
C THR A 268 -12.67 -23.90 -23.58
N ASN A 269 -12.25 -23.04 -22.64
CA ASN A 269 -10.89 -22.97 -22.14
C ASN A 269 -10.90 -22.74 -20.63
N THR A 270 -10.55 -23.79 -19.88
CA THR A 270 -10.52 -23.79 -18.41
C THR A 270 -9.61 -22.70 -17.83
N LEU A 271 -8.59 -22.25 -18.56
CA LEU A 271 -7.70 -21.17 -18.12
C LEU A 271 -8.38 -19.81 -18.07
N LYS A 272 -9.45 -19.58 -18.86
CA LYS A 272 -10.21 -18.32 -18.83
C LYS A 272 -10.94 -18.10 -17.49
N ARG A 273 -11.09 -19.15 -16.66
CA ARG A 273 -11.66 -19.03 -15.30
C ARG A 273 -10.84 -18.14 -14.37
N PHE A 274 -9.54 -18.06 -14.61
CA PHE A 274 -8.64 -17.20 -13.84
C PHE A 274 -8.53 -15.78 -14.43
N GLY A 275 -9.23 -15.52 -15.54
CA GLY A 275 -9.30 -14.22 -16.20
C GLY A 275 -9.39 -14.35 -17.73
N PRO A 276 -10.13 -13.47 -18.42
CA PRO A 276 -10.38 -13.61 -19.86
C PRO A 276 -9.11 -13.54 -20.73
N HIS A 277 -8.10 -12.80 -20.27
CA HIS A 277 -6.82 -12.59 -20.97
C HIS A 277 -5.73 -13.60 -20.58
N ILE A 278 -5.97 -14.51 -19.61
CA ILE A 278 -4.98 -15.47 -19.12
C ILE A 278 -4.39 -16.34 -20.25
N PRO A 279 -5.17 -16.91 -21.18
CA PRO A 279 -4.60 -17.74 -22.26
C PRO A 279 -3.59 -16.97 -23.12
N ALA A 280 -3.94 -15.75 -23.55
CA ALA A 280 -3.05 -14.89 -24.33
C ALA A 280 -1.82 -14.44 -23.51
N PHE A 281 -1.98 -14.23 -22.20
CA PHE A 281 -0.89 -13.90 -21.32
C PHE A 281 0.09 -15.07 -21.12
N LEU A 282 -0.40 -16.30 -20.97
CA LEU A 282 0.43 -17.51 -20.88
C LEU A 282 1.21 -17.76 -22.17
N GLU A 283 0.61 -17.49 -23.33
CA GLU A 283 1.29 -17.54 -24.63
C GLU A 283 2.39 -16.46 -24.74
N ALA A 284 2.16 -15.26 -24.20
CA ALA A 284 3.17 -14.22 -24.13
C ALA A 284 4.32 -14.58 -23.19
N ILE A 285 4.05 -15.24 -22.05
CA ILE A 285 5.08 -15.77 -21.16
C ILE A 285 5.91 -16.82 -21.88
N GLU A 286 5.26 -17.76 -22.57
CA GLU A 286 5.92 -18.82 -23.34
C GLU A 286 6.83 -18.23 -24.43
N THR A 287 6.34 -17.22 -25.14
CA THR A 287 7.11 -16.50 -26.16
C THR A 287 8.33 -15.79 -25.57
N ALA A 288 8.15 -15.09 -24.44
CA ALA A 288 9.25 -14.40 -23.76
C ALA A 288 10.28 -15.39 -23.18
N TYR A 289 9.87 -16.57 -22.73
CA TYR A 289 10.77 -17.62 -22.29
C TYR A 289 11.61 -18.18 -23.45
N ARG A 290 10.99 -18.45 -24.61
CA ARG A 290 11.71 -18.89 -25.82
C ARG A 290 12.71 -17.84 -26.33
N GLN A 291 12.44 -16.56 -26.10
CA GLN A 291 13.35 -15.46 -26.41
C GLN A 291 14.49 -15.29 -25.38
N GLY A 292 14.60 -16.17 -24.37
CA GLY A 292 15.64 -16.11 -23.35
C GLY A 292 15.47 -14.98 -22.33
N ARG A 293 14.29 -14.34 -22.26
CA ARG A 293 14.03 -13.26 -21.28
C ARG A 293 13.81 -13.77 -19.86
N PHE A 294 13.48 -15.05 -19.70
CA PHE A 294 13.34 -15.69 -18.39
C PHE A 294 14.40 -16.77 -18.24
N ARG A 295 15.04 -16.85 -17.06
CA ARG A 295 15.96 -17.95 -16.73
C ARG A 295 15.18 -19.23 -16.48
N HIS A 296 14.13 -19.12 -15.67
CA HIS A 296 13.15 -20.17 -15.45
C HIS A 296 11.76 -19.67 -15.81
N LYS A 297 10.99 -20.50 -16.51
CA LYS A 297 9.63 -20.15 -16.93
C LYS A 297 8.74 -19.91 -15.70
N PRO A 298 8.10 -18.74 -15.55
CA PRO A 298 7.14 -18.52 -14.48
C PRO A 298 5.98 -19.50 -14.52
N ILE A 299 5.54 -19.99 -13.36
CA ILE A 299 4.49 -21.02 -13.23
C ILE A 299 3.25 -20.38 -12.63
N GLY A 300 2.14 -20.38 -13.37
CA GLY A 300 0.85 -19.93 -12.87
C GLY A 300 -0.21 -19.89 -13.98
N PRO A 301 -1.45 -19.47 -13.66
CA PRO A 301 -1.95 -19.22 -12.32
C PRO A 301 -1.96 -20.50 -11.47
N LEU A 302 -1.67 -20.43 -10.16
CA LEU A 302 -1.51 -21.63 -9.32
C LEU A 302 -2.72 -22.56 -9.34
N GLY A 303 -3.92 -22.00 -9.38
CA GLY A 303 -5.18 -22.73 -9.43
C GLY A 303 -5.32 -23.67 -10.61
N ALA A 304 -4.63 -23.42 -11.73
CA ALA A 304 -4.66 -24.29 -12.91
C ALA A 304 -3.97 -25.65 -12.66
N PHE A 305 -3.11 -25.74 -11.64
CA PHE A 305 -2.34 -26.94 -11.29
C PHE A 305 -2.91 -27.69 -10.07
N ILE A 306 -4.10 -27.29 -9.60
CA ILE A 306 -4.72 -27.82 -8.40
C ILE A 306 -6.01 -28.56 -8.78
N ARG A 307 -6.13 -29.80 -8.34
CA ARG A 307 -7.36 -30.60 -8.45
C ARG A 307 -7.78 -31.07 -7.06
N LEU A 308 -9.08 -31.14 -6.83
CA LEU A 308 -9.63 -31.65 -5.58
C LEU A 308 -10.09 -33.10 -5.76
N LYS A 309 -9.81 -33.90 -4.72
CA LYS A 309 -10.32 -35.27 -4.59
C LYS A 309 -11.82 -35.29 -4.28
N ASP A 310 -12.26 -34.39 -3.41
CA ASP A 310 -13.66 -34.24 -3.01
C ASP A 310 -14.23 -32.91 -3.52
N ALA A 311 -15.30 -32.98 -4.32
CA ALA A 311 -15.94 -31.81 -4.91
C ALA A 311 -16.70 -30.97 -3.87
N GLU A 312 -17.17 -31.55 -2.77
CA GLU A 312 -17.92 -30.83 -1.73
C GLU A 312 -17.02 -29.82 -0.98
N LEU A 313 -15.72 -30.08 -0.94
CA LEU A 313 -14.74 -29.23 -0.25
C LEU A 313 -14.18 -28.10 -1.14
N THR A 314 -14.70 -27.93 -2.36
CA THR A 314 -14.20 -26.93 -3.31
C THR A 314 -14.29 -25.51 -2.75
N LEU A 315 -15.43 -25.15 -2.16
CA LEU A 315 -15.63 -23.83 -1.58
C LEU A 315 -14.71 -23.60 -0.37
N ALA A 316 -14.49 -24.64 0.44
CA ALA A 316 -13.59 -24.61 1.58
C ALA A 316 -12.15 -24.29 1.14
N VAL A 317 -11.66 -24.98 0.10
CA VAL A 317 -10.32 -24.78 -0.44
C VAL A 317 -10.17 -23.42 -1.11
N GLU A 318 -11.14 -22.98 -1.91
CA GLU A 318 -11.08 -21.64 -2.51
C GLU A 318 -11.11 -20.53 -1.45
N SER A 319 -11.92 -20.68 -0.41
CA SER A 319 -11.97 -19.76 0.73
C SER A 319 -10.63 -19.74 1.50
N CYS A 320 -9.94 -20.88 1.55
CA CYS A 320 -8.62 -20.99 2.14
C CYS A 320 -7.53 -20.33 1.28
N LEU A 321 -7.53 -20.55 -0.04
CA LEU A 321 -6.48 -20.07 -0.95
C LEU A 321 -6.69 -18.61 -1.40
N LYS A 322 -7.92 -18.12 -1.45
CA LYS A 322 -8.27 -16.73 -1.83
C LYS A 322 -7.58 -16.32 -3.14
N SER A 323 -6.88 -15.19 -3.15
CA SER A 323 -6.17 -14.67 -4.33
C SER A 323 -4.98 -15.51 -4.79
N LEU A 324 -4.47 -16.43 -3.95
CA LEU A 324 -3.35 -17.31 -4.32
C LEU A 324 -3.68 -18.22 -5.50
N VAL A 325 -4.97 -18.52 -5.70
CA VAL A 325 -5.45 -19.30 -6.85
C VAL A 325 -5.07 -18.64 -8.18
N GLN A 326 -4.95 -17.30 -8.22
CA GLN A 326 -4.56 -16.55 -9.42
C GLN A 326 -3.06 -16.19 -9.44
N ALA A 327 -2.31 -16.51 -8.39
CA ALA A 327 -0.91 -16.10 -8.26
C ALA A 327 0.01 -16.82 -9.25
N PHE A 328 1.20 -16.24 -9.46
CA PHE A 328 2.27 -16.81 -10.29
C PHE A 328 3.54 -16.99 -9.46
N CYS A 329 4.26 -18.08 -9.70
CA CYS A 329 5.56 -18.38 -9.10
C CYS A 329 6.71 -18.03 -10.05
N CYS A 330 7.72 -17.33 -9.54
CA CYS A 330 9.00 -17.11 -10.20
C CYS A 330 10.14 -17.73 -9.38
N ASP A 331 11.16 -18.25 -10.05
CA ASP A 331 12.33 -18.85 -9.39
C ASP A 331 13.22 -17.79 -8.71
N ASN A 332 13.31 -16.60 -9.29
CA ASN A 332 14.22 -15.54 -8.85
C ASN A 332 13.66 -14.13 -9.11
N TYR A 333 14.25 -13.14 -8.44
CA TYR A 333 13.85 -11.72 -8.55
C TYR A 333 14.08 -11.11 -9.94
N SER A 334 14.97 -11.70 -10.76
CA SER A 334 15.15 -11.24 -12.14
C SER A 334 13.93 -11.59 -13.00
N ASP A 335 13.49 -12.84 -12.90
CA ASP A 335 12.31 -13.33 -13.60
C ASP A 335 11.04 -12.66 -13.07
N GLU A 336 10.96 -12.34 -11.77
CA GLU A 336 9.89 -11.50 -11.23
C GLU A 336 9.79 -10.16 -11.96
N ARG A 337 10.89 -9.40 -12.08
CA ARG A 337 10.88 -8.09 -12.75
C ARG A 337 10.41 -8.20 -14.20
N ASN A 338 10.87 -9.22 -14.92
CA ASN A 338 10.45 -9.47 -16.30
C ASN A 338 8.96 -9.83 -16.40
N LEU A 339 8.44 -10.63 -15.46
CA LEU A 339 7.03 -10.97 -15.40
C LEU A 339 6.17 -9.76 -15.05
N GLN A 340 6.63 -8.91 -14.12
CA GLN A 340 5.96 -7.66 -13.76
C GLN A 340 5.82 -6.73 -14.97
N LEU A 341 6.90 -6.56 -15.74
CA LEU A 341 6.89 -5.79 -16.99
C LEU A 341 5.93 -6.38 -18.01
N LEU A 342 5.89 -7.71 -18.16
CA LEU A 342 4.94 -8.35 -19.08
C LEU A 342 3.49 -8.17 -18.60
N MET A 343 3.22 -8.35 -17.31
CA MET A 343 1.89 -8.17 -16.71
C MET A 343 1.34 -6.76 -16.90
N SER A 344 2.18 -5.73 -16.90
CA SER A 344 1.75 -4.34 -17.10
C SER A 344 1.01 -4.07 -18.41
N LYS A 345 1.15 -4.96 -19.41
CA LYS A 345 0.43 -4.88 -20.68
C LYS A 345 -0.98 -5.47 -20.63
N TYR A 346 -1.23 -6.38 -19.69
CA TYR A 346 -2.48 -7.14 -19.59
C TYR A 346 -3.34 -6.70 -18.41
N TYR A 347 -2.73 -6.16 -17.35
CA TYR A 347 -3.41 -5.78 -16.12
C TYR A 347 -3.30 -4.26 -15.87
N PRO A 348 -4.42 -3.57 -15.54
CA PRO A 348 -4.36 -2.18 -15.11
C PRO A 348 -3.63 -2.04 -13.77
N ARG A 349 -3.05 -0.86 -13.51
CA ARG A 349 -2.32 -0.58 -12.27
C ARG A 349 -3.21 -0.82 -11.05
N GLY A 350 -2.76 -1.66 -10.12
CA GLY A 350 -3.45 -1.99 -8.87
C GLY A 350 -4.25 -3.30 -8.88
N PHE A 351 -4.52 -3.91 -10.04
CA PHE A 351 -5.38 -5.10 -10.16
C PHE A 351 -4.63 -6.35 -10.66
N ARG A 352 -3.32 -6.41 -10.46
CA ARG A 352 -2.48 -7.52 -10.94
C ARG A 352 -2.48 -8.72 -9.97
N PRO A 353 -2.39 -9.96 -10.46
CA PRO A 353 -2.18 -11.13 -9.61
C PRO A 353 -0.85 -11.06 -8.84
N GLN A 354 -0.80 -11.73 -7.69
CA GLN A 354 0.40 -11.80 -6.87
C GLN A 354 1.49 -12.61 -7.58
N ILE A 355 2.74 -12.13 -7.51
CA ILE A 355 3.92 -12.88 -7.93
C ILE A 355 4.66 -13.32 -6.67
N ILE A 356 4.95 -14.62 -6.58
CA ILE A 356 5.62 -15.25 -5.45
C ILE A 356 6.99 -15.70 -5.94
N VAL A 357 8.05 -15.20 -5.32
CA VAL A 357 9.42 -15.58 -5.66
C VAL A 357 9.86 -16.69 -4.72
N ASN A 358 10.06 -17.90 -5.26
CA ASN A 358 10.55 -19.04 -4.51
C ASN A 358 11.41 -19.91 -5.42
N LYS A 359 12.55 -20.38 -4.91
CA LYS A 359 13.49 -21.18 -5.70
C LYS A 359 12.84 -22.48 -6.11
N PHE A 360 12.86 -22.80 -7.40
CA PHE A 360 12.19 -23.97 -7.94
C PHE A 360 12.88 -25.25 -7.46
N GLN A 361 12.07 -26.15 -6.90
CA GLN A 361 12.50 -27.47 -6.46
C GLN A 361 11.58 -28.53 -7.07
N ASN A 362 12.18 -29.65 -7.47
CA ASN A 362 11.48 -30.74 -8.14
C ASN A 362 10.83 -31.73 -7.16
N LYS A 363 11.07 -31.59 -5.86
CA LYS A 363 10.51 -32.45 -4.80
C LYS A 363 9.64 -31.61 -3.87
N ILE A 364 8.51 -32.18 -3.45
CA ILE A 364 7.64 -31.59 -2.45
C ILE A 364 8.36 -31.64 -1.08
N TYR A 365 8.23 -30.58 -0.28
CA TYR A 365 8.80 -30.55 1.07
C TYR A 365 8.28 -31.67 1.96
N ASP A 366 9.15 -32.24 2.80
CA ASP A 366 8.70 -33.16 3.83
C ASP A 366 8.08 -32.38 4.99
N VAL A 367 6.75 -32.46 5.09
CA VAL A 367 5.97 -31.76 6.10
C VAL A 367 5.50 -32.66 7.24
N ARG A 368 5.95 -33.92 7.33
CA ARG A 368 5.43 -34.89 8.32
C ARG A 368 5.47 -34.40 9.77
N HIS A 369 6.53 -33.68 10.15
CA HIS A 369 6.74 -33.17 11.51
C HIS A 369 5.92 -31.91 11.84
N ARG A 370 5.50 -31.15 10.84
CA ARG A 370 4.80 -29.86 11.00
C ARG A 370 3.35 -29.85 10.50
N GLY A 371 2.95 -30.86 9.73
CA GLY A 371 1.59 -31.00 9.24
C GLY A 371 0.63 -31.45 10.35
N VAL A 372 -0.65 -31.12 10.15
CA VAL A 372 -1.75 -31.64 10.96
C VAL A 372 -2.13 -33.03 10.48
N HIS A 373 -2.33 -33.96 11.41
CA HIS A 373 -2.83 -35.31 11.16
C HIS A 373 -4.09 -35.54 11.97
N HIS A 374 -5.19 -35.87 11.30
CA HIS A 374 -6.47 -36.24 11.92
C HIS A 374 -7.02 -37.49 11.22
N PRO A 375 -7.59 -38.48 11.94
CA PRO A 375 -8.06 -39.73 11.35
C PRO A 375 -9.22 -39.54 10.37
N GLU A 376 -10.12 -38.59 10.66
CA GLU A 376 -11.37 -38.41 9.90
C GLU A 376 -11.34 -37.21 8.94
N PHE A 377 -10.48 -36.21 9.18
CA PHE A 377 -10.52 -34.94 8.47
C PHE A 377 -9.18 -34.69 7.77
N PRO A 378 -9.15 -34.56 6.44
CA PRO A 378 -7.92 -34.32 5.71
C PRO A 378 -7.40 -32.90 5.95
N SER A 379 -6.09 -32.71 5.80
CA SER A 379 -5.54 -31.37 5.65
C SER A 379 -5.77 -30.86 4.24
N VAL A 380 -5.67 -29.54 4.03
CA VAL A 380 -5.77 -28.97 2.68
C VAL A 380 -4.71 -29.58 1.76
N LEU A 381 -3.50 -29.83 2.25
CA LEU A 381 -2.46 -30.49 1.45
C LEU A 381 -2.84 -31.92 1.02
N THR A 382 -3.44 -32.73 1.90
CA THR A 382 -3.77 -34.13 1.57
C THR A 382 -5.05 -34.27 0.74
N ALA A 383 -5.94 -33.29 0.84
CA ALA A 383 -7.18 -33.21 0.06
C ALA A 383 -6.96 -32.80 -1.41
N LEU A 384 -5.82 -32.17 -1.72
CA LEU A 384 -5.48 -31.69 -3.06
C LEU A 384 -4.59 -32.69 -3.82
N GLU A 385 -4.81 -32.75 -5.13
CA GLU A 385 -3.91 -33.32 -6.13
C GLU A 385 -3.24 -32.16 -6.85
N ILE A 386 -1.93 -32.00 -6.65
CA ILE A 386 -1.15 -30.88 -7.20
C ILE A 386 -0.14 -31.44 -8.21
N ASP A 387 -0.29 -31.05 -9.48
CA ASP A 387 0.49 -31.61 -10.59
C ASP A 387 1.97 -31.18 -10.56
N HIS A 388 2.31 -30.09 -9.87
CA HIS A 388 3.64 -29.47 -9.90
C HIS A 388 4.22 -29.24 -8.50
N ALA A 389 5.41 -29.80 -8.21
CA ALA A 389 6.04 -29.71 -6.89
C ALA A 389 6.30 -28.26 -6.43
N VAL A 390 6.70 -27.37 -7.35
CA VAL A 390 6.83 -25.93 -7.07
C VAL A 390 5.52 -25.30 -6.59
N VAL A 391 4.38 -25.67 -7.17
CA VAL A 391 3.07 -25.14 -6.76
C VAL A 391 2.72 -25.63 -5.35
N ALA A 392 2.95 -26.92 -5.06
CA ALA A 392 2.73 -27.47 -3.73
C ALA A 392 3.61 -26.78 -2.68
N ASN A 393 4.91 -26.65 -2.95
CA ASN A 393 5.86 -25.98 -2.07
C ASN A 393 5.53 -24.49 -1.87
N CYS A 394 5.08 -23.80 -2.91
CA CYS A 394 4.62 -22.42 -2.81
C CYS A 394 3.41 -22.27 -1.87
N LEU A 395 2.41 -23.13 -2.02
CA LEU A 395 1.22 -23.09 -1.16
C LEU A 395 1.56 -23.46 0.29
N ILE A 396 2.50 -24.37 0.49
CA ILE A 396 3.05 -24.71 1.81
C ILE A 396 3.76 -23.49 2.42
N ASP A 397 4.66 -22.83 1.68
CA ASP A 397 5.44 -21.70 2.21
C ASP A 397 4.57 -20.46 2.50
N VAL A 398 3.61 -20.14 1.62
CA VAL A 398 2.83 -18.90 1.72
C VAL A 398 1.58 -19.08 2.59
N ARG A 399 0.86 -20.20 2.45
CA ARG A 399 -0.40 -20.43 3.17
C ARG A 399 -0.28 -21.44 4.30
N GLY A 400 0.71 -22.33 4.28
CA GLY A 400 0.84 -23.41 5.27
C GLY A 400 -0.30 -24.42 5.16
N ILE A 401 -0.65 -24.85 3.95
CA ILE A 401 -1.79 -25.72 3.66
C ILE A 401 -1.72 -27.09 4.37
N GLU A 402 -0.55 -27.50 4.83
CA GLU A 402 -0.36 -28.71 5.65
C GLU A 402 -0.86 -28.55 7.09
N THR A 403 -1.11 -27.33 7.56
CA THR A 403 -1.53 -27.02 8.94
C THR A 403 -3.03 -26.70 9.05
N ILE A 404 -3.78 -26.88 7.96
CA ILE A 404 -5.18 -26.46 7.84
C ILE A 404 -6.05 -27.68 7.59
N LEU A 405 -7.11 -27.87 8.39
CA LEU A 405 -8.06 -28.97 8.22
C LEU A 405 -9.27 -28.59 7.36
N LEU A 406 -9.87 -29.58 6.71
CA LEU A 406 -11.14 -29.46 6.00
C LEU A 406 -12.20 -30.33 6.71
N ILE A 407 -13.24 -29.69 7.27
CA ILE A 407 -14.27 -30.36 8.07
C ILE A 407 -15.63 -30.01 7.52
N LYS A 408 -16.33 -30.97 6.89
CA LYS A 408 -17.56 -30.65 6.12
C LYS A 408 -18.63 -29.94 6.95
N SER A 409 -18.92 -30.45 8.14
CA SER A 409 -19.98 -29.93 9.02
C SER A 409 -19.48 -28.79 9.91
N SER A 410 -20.24 -27.68 9.92
CA SER A 410 -19.98 -26.53 10.79
C SER A 410 -20.06 -26.88 12.29
N HIS A 411 -20.91 -27.84 12.67
CA HIS A 411 -21.01 -28.33 14.04
C HIS A 411 -19.77 -29.14 14.45
N GLU A 412 -19.33 -30.05 13.58
CA GLU A 412 -18.11 -30.85 13.81
C GLU A 412 -16.87 -29.97 13.86
N ALA A 413 -16.79 -28.95 12.99
CA ALA A 413 -15.68 -28.01 12.98
C ALA A 413 -15.56 -27.26 14.32
N ARG A 414 -16.68 -26.81 14.90
CA ARG A 414 -16.69 -26.22 16.25
C ARG A 414 -16.32 -27.23 17.32
N LYS A 415 -16.83 -28.46 17.23
CA LYS A 415 -16.51 -29.53 18.18
C LYS A 415 -15.00 -29.78 18.21
N VAL A 416 -14.38 -30.00 17.05
CA VAL A 416 -12.95 -30.33 16.90
C VAL A 416 -12.03 -29.16 17.26
N MET A 417 -12.37 -27.95 16.83
CA MET A 417 -11.49 -26.79 16.98
C MET A 417 -11.71 -26.00 18.28
N GLN A 418 -12.93 -25.96 18.82
CA GLN A 418 -13.29 -25.07 19.93
C GLN A 418 -13.72 -25.81 21.19
N CYS A 419 -14.50 -26.90 21.06
CA CYS A 419 -14.95 -27.69 22.22
C CYS A 419 -13.86 -28.66 22.70
N SER A 420 -13.10 -29.25 21.78
CA SER A 420 -11.86 -29.97 22.08
C SER A 420 -10.63 -29.10 21.81
N GLN A 421 -9.48 -29.51 22.33
CA GLN A 421 -8.22 -28.89 21.94
C GLN A 421 -7.92 -29.22 20.46
N PRO A 422 -7.60 -28.22 19.61
CA PRO A 422 -7.27 -28.47 18.22
C PRO A 422 -6.16 -29.53 18.07
N PRO A 423 -6.21 -30.37 17.03
CA PRO A 423 -5.16 -31.35 16.77
C PRO A 423 -3.79 -30.69 16.69
N ARG A 424 -2.73 -31.43 17.06
CA ARG A 424 -1.35 -30.91 17.05
C ARG A 424 -1.02 -30.33 15.67
N ASN A 425 -0.42 -29.13 15.65
CA ASN A 425 -0.06 -28.35 14.47
C ASN A 425 -1.24 -27.83 13.63
N CYS A 426 -2.50 -27.98 14.06
CA CYS A 426 -3.65 -27.40 13.38
C CYS A 426 -3.78 -25.90 13.70
N ARG A 427 -3.67 -25.04 12.68
CA ARG A 427 -3.82 -23.58 12.85
C ARG A 427 -5.27 -23.12 12.73
N GLU A 428 -5.99 -23.66 11.77
CA GLU A 428 -7.37 -23.30 11.42
C GLU A 428 -8.04 -24.44 10.64
N ALA A 429 -9.36 -24.43 10.55
CA ALA A 429 -10.13 -25.36 9.74
C ALA A 429 -11.11 -24.60 8.85
N PHE A 430 -11.45 -25.17 7.69
CA PHE A 430 -12.49 -24.65 6.81
C PHE A 430 -13.66 -25.64 6.68
N THR A 431 -14.88 -25.11 6.70
CA THR A 431 -16.09 -25.92 6.47
C THR A 431 -16.42 -26.05 4.99
N ALA A 432 -17.29 -27.00 4.62
CA ALA A 432 -17.76 -27.12 3.23
C ALA A 432 -18.45 -25.84 2.73
N GLU A 433 -19.07 -25.08 3.64
CA GLU A 433 -19.68 -23.76 3.36
C GLU A 433 -18.65 -22.63 3.22
N GLY A 434 -17.36 -22.91 3.43
CA GLY A 434 -16.27 -21.94 3.35
C GLY A 434 -16.03 -21.17 4.64
N ASP A 435 -16.69 -21.52 5.75
CA ASP A 435 -16.50 -20.86 7.04
C ASP A 435 -15.12 -21.16 7.59
N GLN A 436 -14.50 -20.16 8.23
CA GLN A 436 -13.16 -20.25 8.79
C GLN A 436 -13.23 -20.38 10.31
N VAL A 437 -12.70 -21.50 10.81
CA VAL A 437 -12.77 -21.88 12.23
C VAL A 437 -11.39 -21.87 12.86
N PHE A 438 -11.23 -21.07 13.89
CA PHE A 438 -10.06 -21.03 14.76
C PHE A 438 -10.39 -21.55 16.15
N GLN A 439 -9.36 -21.77 16.96
CA GLN A 439 -9.51 -22.27 18.35
C GLN A 439 -10.47 -21.43 19.21
N ARG A 440 -10.55 -20.12 18.99
CA ARG A 440 -11.39 -19.20 19.77
C ARG A 440 -12.33 -18.32 18.93
N ARG A 441 -12.35 -18.50 17.61
CA ARG A 441 -13.09 -17.62 16.68
C ARG A 441 -13.73 -18.43 15.57
N TYR A 442 -14.88 -17.95 15.10
CA TYR A 442 -15.61 -18.54 13.98
C TYR A 442 -16.02 -17.40 13.05
N TYR A 443 -15.63 -17.48 11.79
CA TYR A 443 -15.99 -16.51 10.77
C TYR A 443 -16.79 -17.19 9.67
N SER A 444 -18.01 -16.71 9.44
CA SER A 444 -18.82 -17.16 8.32
C SER A 444 -18.25 -16.67 7.00
N SER A 445 -18.39 -17.48 5.94
CA SER A 445 -17.89 -17.11 4.62
C SER A 445 -18.79 -16.10 3.92
N ASP A 446 -18.16 -15.08 3.34
CA ASP A 446 -18.80 -14.22 2.33
C ASP A 446 -18.92 -14.92 0.97
N TYR A 447 -18.12 -15.97 0.75
CA TYR A 447 -18.17 -16.75 -0.48
C TYR A 447 -19.28 -17.79 -0.38
N ARG A 448 -20.36 -17.58 -1.15
CA ARG A 448 -21.46 -18.54 -1.21
C ARG A 448 -21.17 -19.75 -2.10
N ARG A 449 -20.23 -19.62 -3.06
CA ARG A 449 -19.96 -20.63 -4.11
C ARG A 449 -18.52 -20.59 -4.62
N PRO A 450 -18.00 -21.75 -5.05
CA PRO A 450 -16.67 -21.84 -5.67
C PRO A 450 -16.69 -21.27 -7.10
N LYS A 451 -15.68 -20.47 -7.44
CA LYS A 451 -15.55 -19.76 -8.73
C LYS A 451 -14.48 -20.39 -9.63
N PHE A 452 -13.37 -20.82 -9.05
CA PHE A 452 -12.16 -21.14 -9.81
C PHE A 452 -11.91 -22.65 -10.00
N LEU A 453 -12.17 -23.45 -8.98
CA LEU A 453 -11.83 -24.87 -8.88
C LEU A 453 -13.06 -25.79 -9.04
N SER A 454 -14.27 -25.24 -9.09
CA SER A 454 -15.51 -26.02 -9.28
C SER A 454 -15.51 -26.79 -10.60
N LYS A 455 -15.86 -28.07 -10.60
CA LYS A 455 -16.05 -28.86 -11.84
C LYS A 455 -17.42 -28.61 -12.48
N ASP A 456 -18.40 -28.14 -11.71
CA ASP A 456 -19.77 -27.96 -12.17
C ASP A 456 -20.03 -26.51 -12.62
N VAL A 457 -19.50 -26.19 -13.81
CA VAL A 457 -19.73 -24.89 -14.47
C VAL A 457 -21.17 -24.78 -14.97
N GLU A 458 -21.84 -25.91 -15.24
CA GLU A 458 -23.20 -25.92 -15.82
C GLU A 458 -24.27 -25.51 -14.81
N ALA A 459 -24.11 -25.91 -13.54
CA ALA A 459 -24.97 -25.43 -12.46
C ALA A 459 -24.82 -23.92 -12.22
N GLU A 460 -23.60 -23.39 -12.31
CA GLU A 460 -23.35 -21.94 -12.17
C GLU A 460 -23.92 -21.14 -13.35
N ILE A 461 -23.75 -21.64 -14.58
CA ILE A 461 -24.38 -21.07 -15.79
C ILE A 461 -25.90 -21.06 -15.64
N SER A 462 -26.50 -22.17 -15.20
CA SER A 462 -27.95 -22.29 -15.02
C SER A 462 -28.47 -21.32 -13.97
N HIS A 463 -27.77 -21.17 -12.87
CA HIS A 463 -28.13 -20.20 -11.83
C HIS A 463 -28.02 -18.76 -12.33
N LEU A 464 -26.92 -18.41 -12.99
CA LEU A 464 -26.71 -17.05 -13.48
C LEU A 464 -27.72 -16.69 -14.58
N LYS A 465 -28.12 -17.65 -15.42
CA LYS A 465 -29.25 -17.50 -16.35
C LYS A 465 -30.55 -17.17 -15.61
N LYS A 466 -30.87 -17.90 -14.53
CA LYS A 466 -32.06 -17.62 -13.71
C LYS A 466 -32.01 -16.24 -13.05
N GLU A 467 -30.84 -15.81 -12.55
CA GLU A 467 -30.65 -14.46 -12.03
C GLU A 467 -30.85 -13.39 -13.12
N ILE A 468 -30.34 -13.63 -14.33
CA ILE A 468 -30.53 -12.76 -15.50
C ILE A 468 -32.01 -12.69 -15.86
N GLU A 469 -32.72 -13.81 -15.94
CA GLU A 469 -34.16 -13.85 -16.20
C GLU A 469 -34.95 -13.06 -15.15
N ASN A 470 -34.63 -13.25 -13.86
CA ASN A 470 -35.26 -12.48 -12.78
C ASN A 470 -34.98 -10.97 -12.91
N LYS A 471 -33.75 -10.58 -13.27
CA LYS A 471 -33.39 -9.17 -13.47
C LYS A 471 -34.02 -8.58 -14.72
N MET A 472 -34.14 -9.35 -15.79
CA MET A 472 -34.88 -8.95 -16.99
C MET A 472 -36.35 -8.73 -16.67
N ALA A 473 -36.99 -9.63 -15.92
CA ALA A 473 -38.37 -9.47 -15.49
C ALA A 473 -38.57 -8.20 -14.65
N GLN A 474 -37.64 -7.91 -13.72
CA GLN A 474 -37.65 -6.65 -12.95
C GLN A 474 -37.54 -5.42 -13.86
N LEU A 475 -36.61 -5.45 -14.82
CA LEU A 475 -36.41 -4.35 -15.77
C LEU A 475 -37.65 -4.13 -16.65
N THR A 476 -38.26 -5.20 -17.15
CA THR A 476 -39.53 -5.11 -17.90
C THR A 476 -40.66 -4.54 -17.04
N ALA A 477 -40.75 -4.92 -15.76
CA ALA A 477 -41.74 -4.35 -14.84
C ALA A 477 -41.51 -2.84 -14.62
N PHE A 478 -40.26 -2.41 -14.46
CA PHE A 478 -39.94 -0.97 -14.37
C PHE A 478 -40.29 -0.21 -15.66
N GLN A 479 -40.00 -0.78 -16.82
CA GLN A 479 -40.34 -0.18 -18.12
C GLN A 479 -41.85 -0.06 -18.33
N GLN A 480 -42.62 -1.09 -17.98
CA GLN A 480 -44.08 -1.04 -18.03
C GLN A 480 -44.65 0.02 -17.09
N ARG A 481 -44.11 0.12 -15.87
CA ARG A 481 -44.53 1.13 -14.90
C ARG A 481 -44.19 2.55 -15.36
N LEU A 482 -42.99 2.76 -15.89
CA LEU A 482 -42.59 4.03 -16.51
C LEU A 482 -43.55 4.46 -17.62
N TYR A 483 -43.90 3.53 -18.52
CA TYR A 483 -44.86 3.80 -19.60
C TYR A 483 -46.27 4.14 -19.07
N SER A 484 -46.73 3.45 -18.01
CA SER A 484 -48.00 3.78 -17.35
C SER A 484 -47.97 5.17 -16.74
N THR A 485 -46.94 5.50 -15.97
CA THR A 485 -46.78 6.81 -15.32
C THR A 485 -46.64 7.95 -16.35
N GLU A 486 -45.95 7.72 -17.48
CA GLU A 486 -45.84 8.68 -18.57
C GLU A 486 -47.20 8.96 -19.23
N ASN A 487 -48.02 7.92 -19.43
CA ASN A 487 -49.38 8.08 -19.91
C ASN A 487 -50.28 8.84 -18.91
N GLU A 488 -50.15 8.56 -17.61
CA GLU A 488 -50.86 9.31 -16.55
C GLU A 488 -50.46 10.79 -16.54
N ILE A 489 -49.17 11.10 -16.67
CA ILE A 489 -48.70 12.48 -16.81
C ILE A 489 -49.35 13.14 -18.03
N ARG A 490 -49.35 12.47 -19.19
CA ARG A 490 -49.94 13.00 -20.43
C ARG A 490 -51.44 13.25 -20.29
N GLN A 491 -52.17 12.33 -19.65
CA GLN A 491 -53.61 12.47 -19.40
C GLN A 491 -53.88 13.64 -18.45
N ASN A 492 -53.15 13.74 -17.33
CA ASN A 492 -53.31 14.83 -16.37
C ASN A 492 -52.92 16.19 -16.97
N GLU A 493 -51.89 16.25 -17.81
CA GLU A 493 -51.54 17.46 -18.57
C GLU A 493 -52.62 17.85 -19.60
N GLY A 494 -53.29 16.86 -20.20
CA GLY A 494 -54.48 17.06 -21.03
C GLY A 494 -55.63 17.69 -20.24
N HIS A 495 -56.03 17.05 -19.14
CA HIS A 495 -57.07 17.59 -18.25
C HIS A 495 -56.73 18.98 -17.75
N LEU A 496 -55.49 19.25 -17.35
CA LEU A 496 -55.05 20.57 -16.92
C LEU A 496 -55.22 21.63 -18.03
N ARG A 497 -54.94 21.29 -19.28
CA ARG A 497 -55.16 22.20 -20.42
C ARG A 497 -56.64 22.48 -20.62
N ASP A 498 -57.48 21.46 -20.62
CA ASP A 498 -58.92 21.59 -20.84
C ASP A 498 -59.57 22.44 -19.74
N HIS A 499 -59.23 22.20 -18.47
CA HIS A 499 -59.76 22.98 -17.35
C HIS A 499 -59.26 24.42 -17.36
N ARG A 500 -58.00 24.68 -17.76
CA ARG A 500 -57.51 26.06 -17.96
C ARG A 500 -58.22 26.77 -19.11
N GLN A 501 -58.58 26.07 -20.18
CA GLN A 501 -59.38 26.64 -21.28
C GLN A 501 -60.80 26.96 -20.81
N HIS A 502 -61.43 26.05 -20.06
CA HIS A 502 -62.76 26.25 -19.49
C HIS A 502 -62.79 27.42 -18.50
N GLN A 503 -61.78 27.53 -17.64
CA GLN A 503 -61.62 28.68 -16.73
C GLN A 503 -61.56 30.00 -17.50
N LYS A 504 -60.78 30.08 -18.60
CA LYS A 504 -60.74 31.27 -19.46
C LYS A 504 -62.09 31.56 -20.12
N ALA A 505 -62.81 30.53 -20.57
CA ALA A 505 -64.13 30.69 -21.17
C ALA A 505 -65.16 31.22 -20.16
N LEU A 506 -65.15 30.72 -18.92
CA LEU A 506 -65.99 31.22 -17.83
C LEU A 506 -65.68 32.68 -17.51
N GLN A 507 -64.40 33.06 -17.43
CA GLN A 507 -63.99 34.47 -17.23
C GLN A 507 -64.52 35.39 -18.33
N ILE A 508 -64.54 34.94 -19.59
CA ILE A 508 -65.12 35.69 -20.70
C ILE A 508 -66.64 35.82 -20.52
N LYS A 509 -67.36 34.72 -20.25
CA LYS A 509 -68.82 34.72 -20.01
C LYS A 509 -69.21 35.65 -18.86
N MET A 510 -68.47 35.63 -17.75
CA MET A 510 -68.69 36.52 -16.62
C MET A 510 -68.53 38.00 -17.01
N ARG A 511 -67.54 38.33 -17.85
CA ARG A 511 -67.35 39.71 -18.36
C ARG A 511 -68.49 40.14 -19.28
N THR A 512 -68.93 39.27 -20.20
CA THR A 512 -70.04 39.56 -21.11
C THR A 512 -71.37 39.74 -20.37
N THR A 513 -71.67 38.85 -19.42
CA THR A 513 -72.91 38.91 -18.61
C THR A 513 -72.94 40.17 -17.74
N ASN A 514 -71.79 40.58 -17.18
CA ASN A 514 -71.67 41.86 -16.46
C ASN A 514 -71.96 43.08 -17.35
N ALA A 515 -71.51 43.05 -18.61
CA ALA A 515 -71.78 44.13 -19.56
C ALA A 515 -73.28 44.22 -19.91
N GLU A 516 -73.95 43.09 -20.15
CA GLU A 516 -75.40 43.05 -20.45
C GLU A 516 -76.27 43.55 -19.29
N ILE A 517 -75.88 43.28 -18.03
CA ILE A 517 -76.54 43.83 -16.85
C ILE A 517 -76.43 45.36 -16.85
N ALA A 518 -75.24 45.90 -17.12
CA ALA A 518 -74.99 47.33 -17.16
C ALA A 518 -75.80 48.04 -18.26
N ASP A 519 -75.96 47.40 -19.42
CA ASP A 519 -76.76 47.94 -20.52
C ASP A 519 -78.27 47.95 -20.19
N LEU A 520 -78.79 46.90 -19.56
CA LEU A 520 -80.20 46.80 -19.17
C LEU A 520 -80.58 47.74 -18.02
N GLU A 521 -79.63 48.25 -17.23
CA GLU A 521 -79.88 49.19 -16.13
C GLU A 521 -80.09 50.65 -16.63
N ASN A 522 -79.72 50.99 -17.87
CA ASN A 522 -79.57 52.38 -18.34
C ASN A 522 -80.68 53.01 -19.24
N ILE A 523 -81.87 52.41 -19.39
CA ILE A 523 -82.98 52.98 -20.21
C ILE A 523 -83.98 53.80 -19.35
N GLU A 524 -84.14 55.11 -19.65
CA GLU A 524 -85.01 56.13 -19.00
C GLU A 524 -86.47 56.19 -19.55
N GLU A 525 -87.43 56.49 -18.67
CA GLU A 525 -88.88 56.68 -18.93
C GLU A 525 -89.20 58.04 -19.58
N HIS A 526 -90.18 58.11 -20.49
CA HIS A 526 -90.69 59.39 -21.02
C HIS A 526 -92.20 59.53 -20.76
N GLN A 527 -92.60 60.68 -20.19
CA GLN A 527 -93.98 61.16 -20.05
C GLN A 527 -94.35 62.11 -21.22
N PRO A 528 -95.65 62.34 -21.50
CA PRO A 528 -96.10 62.89 -22.77
C PRO A 528 -96.02 64.42 -22.79
N VAL A 529 -95.60 64.97 -23.94
CA VAL A 529 -95.47 66.41 -24.17
C VAL A 529 -96.48 66.92 -25.21
N ASP A 530 -96.93 68.14 -24.92
CA ASP A 530 -97.94 68.95 -25.59
C ASP A 530 -97.40 69.64 -26.86
N ILE A 531 -98.22 69.69 -27.92
CA ILE A 531 -97.84 69.81 -29.34
C ILE A 531 -97.26 71.18 -29.75
N ARG A 532 -97.27 72.19 -28.86
CA ARG A 532 -96.63 73.50 -29.11
C ARG A 532 -95.13 73.56 -28.80
N THR A 533 -94.61 72.60 -28.05
CA THR A 533 -93.17 72.51 -27.73
C THR A 533 -92.37 71.85 -28.86
N LEU A 534 -93.01 71.00 -29.68
CA LEU A 534 -92.34 70.24 -30.75
C LEU A 534 -91.84 71.12 -31.91
N GLU A 535 -92.44 72.29 -32.13
CA GLU A 535 -91.99 73.26 -33.14
C GLU A 535 -90.79 74.08 -32.64
N ASP A 536 -90.76 74.48 -31.36
CA ASP A 536 -89.60 75.11 -30.72
C ASP A 536 -88.45 74.11 -30.52
N GLU A 537 -88.76 72.85 -30.19
CA GLU A 537 -87.80 71.75 -30.06
C GLU A 537 -87.13 71.38 -31.38
N ALA A 538 -87.80 71.52 -32.53
CA ALA A 538 -87.18 71.26 -33.83
C ALA A 538 -86.10 72.30 -34.19
N GLU A 539 -86.34 73.59 -33.91
CA GLU A 539 -85.34 74.65 -34.11
C GLU A 539 -84.20 74.55 -33.08
N GLU A 540 -84.52 74.21 -31.82
CA GLU A 540 -83.52 73.94 -30.78
C GLU A 540 -82.68 72.69 -31.08
N ASN A 541 -83.28 71.63 -31.63
CA ASN A 541 -82.62 70.39 -32.03
C ASN A 541 -81.60 70.65 -33.16
N LYS A 542 -81.94 71.52 -34.11
CA LYS A 542 -81.03 71.95 -35.18
C LYS A 542 -79.81 72.72 -34.64
N GLY A 543 -80.01 73.61 -33.67
CA GLY A 543 -78.92 74.29 -32.95
C GLY A 543 -78.04 73.33 -32.14
N LYS A 544 -78.65 72.34 -31.47
CA LYS A 544 -77.93 71.26 -30.75
C LYS A 544 -77.12 70.39 -31.71
N MET A 545 -77.63 70.05 -32.89
CA MET A 545 -76.88 69.30 -33.91
C MET A 545 -75.61 70.01 -34.37
N GLU A 546 -75.65 71.34 -34.56
CA GLU A 546 -74.46 72.11 -34.93
C GLU A 546 -73.44 72.17 -33.78
N SER A 547 -73.90 72.30 -32.53
CA SER A 547 -73.04 72.23 -31.35
C SER A 547 -72.37 70.86 -31.23
N VAL A 548 -73.13 69.76 -31.31
CA VAL A 548 -72.60 68.39 -31.23
C VAL A 548 -71.64 68.09 -32.38
N LYS A 549 -71.87 68.62 -33.60
CA LYS A 549 -70.89 68.52 -34.71
C LYS A 549 -69.57 69.23 -34.39
N LYS A 550 -69.61 70.39 -33.72
CA LYS A 550 -68.42 71.13 -33.28
C LYS A 550 -67.68 70.38 -32.17
N ASP A 551 -68.41 69.85 -31.19
CA ASP A 551 -67.86 69.06 -30.08
C ASP A 551 -67.25 67.73 -30.56
N MET A 552 -67.89 67.07 -31.53
CA MET A 552 -67.37 65.87 -32.19
C MET A 552 -66.06 66.15 -32.93
N LYS A 553 -65.95 67.28 -33.65
CA LYS A 553 -64.68 67.68 -34.30
C LYS A 553 -63.59 67.99 -33.28
N GLN A 554 -63.92 68.65 -32.17
CA GLN A 554 -62.98 68.92 -31.10
C GLN A 554 -62.50 67.63 -30.42
N GLN A 555 -63.41 66.69 -30.19
CA GLN A 555 -63.09 65.38 -29.59
C GLN A 555 -62.27 64.50 -30.54
N SER A 556 -62.52 64.57 -31.85
CA SER A 556 -61.69 63.89 -32.88
C SER A 556 -60.25 64.37 -32.85
N ARG A 557 -60.02 65.69 -32.71
CA ARG A 557 -58.67 66.26 -32.59
C ARG A 557 -57.98 65.79 -31.31
N LYS A 558 -58.68 65.82 -30.17
CA LYS A 558 -58.17 65.28 -28.89
C LYS A 558 -57.83 63.79 -28.98
N MET A 559 -58.62 63.00 -29.69
CA MET A 559 -58.38 61.58 -29.91
C MET A 559 -57.13 61.34 -30.78
N GLU A 560 -56.92 62.12 -31.84
CA GLU A 560 -55.69 62.07 -32.66
C GLU A 560 -54.45 62.47 -31.87
N GLU A 561 -54.54 63.53 -31.05
CA GLU A 561 -53.47 63.95 -30.15
C GLU A 561 -53.11 62.84 -29.14
N LEU A 562 -54.10 62.23 -28.49
CA LEU A 562 -53.89 61.11 -27.55
C LEU A 562 -53.31 59.87 -28.23
N LYS A 563 -53.71 59.55 -29.48
CA LYS A 563 -53.13 58.46 -30.27
C LYS A 563 -51.67 58.71 -30.61
N SER A 564 -51.30 59.95 -30.97
CA SER A 564 -49.90 60.34 -31.19
C SER A 564 -49.07 60.19 -29.90
N ILE A 565 -49.62 60.63 -28.77
CA ILE A 565 -49.01 60.53 -27.43
C ILE A 565 -48.83 59.06 -26.99
N LEU A 566 -49.76 58.17 -27.35
CA LEU A 566 -49.67 56.72 -27.12
C LEU A 566 -48.55 56.10 -27.96
N GLN A 567 -48.47 56.40 -29.27
CA GLN A 567 -47.42 55.88 -30.15
C GLN A 567 -46.01 56.26 -29.67
N VAL A 568 -45.83 57.48 -29.15
CA VAL A 568 -44.55 57.91 -28.57
C VAL A 568 -44.22 57.12 -27.30
N ALA A 569 -45.21 56.80 -26.46
CA ALA A 569 -45.01 55.99 -25.26
C ALA A 569 -44.72 54.51 -25.59
N GLU A 570 -45.40 53.95 -26.59
CA GLU A 570 -45.17 52.58 -27.08
C GLU A 570 -43.75 52.41 -27.65
N LYS A 571 -43.26 53.38 -28.43
CA LYS A 571 -41.87 53.38 -28.93
C LYS A 571 -40.85 53.38 -27.79
N LYS A 572 -41.02 54.25 -26.79
CA LYS A 572 -40.14 54.31 -25.61
C LYS A 572 -40.16 53.02 -24.80
N PHE A 573 -41.32 52.38 -24.68
CA PHE A 573 -41.45 51.08 -24.01
C PHE A 573 -40.70 49.98 -24.76
N GLU A 574 -40.84 49.91 -26.09
CA GLU A 574 -40.14 48.90 -26.89
C GLU A 574 -38.61 49.11 -26.88
N GLU A 575 -38.13 50.37 -26.91
CA GLU A 575 -36.70 50.69 -26.78
C GLU A 575 -36.08 50.19 -25.45
N ILE A 576 -36.80 50.33 -24.32
CA ILE A 576 -36.32 49.84 -23.02
C ILE A 576 -36.38 48.31 -22.95
N LYS A 577 -37.40 47.70 -23.55
CA LYS A 577 -37.54 46.24 -23.63
C LYS A 577 -36.43 45.60 -24.47
N GLU A 578 -36.06 46.21 -25.60
CA GLU A 578 -34.91 45.80 -26.40
C GLU A 578 -33.59 45.92 -25.62
N LYS A 579 -33.40 47.01 -24.87
CA LYS A 579 -32.23 47.18 -24.00
C LYS A 579 -32.13 46.11 -22.91
N ILE A 580 -33.24 45.74 -22.27
CA ILE A 580 -33.27 44.64 -21.29
C ILE A 580 -32.88 43.32 -21.95
N HIS A 581 -33.42 43.02 -23.15
CA HIS A 581 -33.06 41.80 -23.87
C HIS A 581 -31.57 41.76 -24.25
N GLN A 582 -30.99 42.89 -24.67
CA GLN A 582 -29.55 42.97 -24.97
C GLN A 582 -28.68 42.70 -23.73
N VAL A 583 -29.07 43.22 -22.57
CA VAL A 583 -28.37 42.98 -21.29
C VAL A 583 -28.48 41.51 -20.87
N GLU A 584 -29.66 40.89 -21.02
CA GLU A 584 -29.87 39.47 -20.74
C GLU A 584 -29.08 38.55 -21.68
N GLU A 585 -28.95 38.91 -22.96
CA GLU A 585 -28.18 38.17 -23.95
C GLU A 585 -26.66 38.18 -23.64
N VAL A 586 -26.14 39.31 -23.14
CA VAL A 586 -24.73 39.44 -22.72
C VAL A 586 -24.47 38.74 -21.37
N ALA A 587 -25.47 38.64 -20.49
CA ALA A 587 -25.33 37.98 -19.19
C ALA A 587 -25.12 36.46 -19.30
N GLY A 588 -25.70 35.81 -20.33
CA GLY A 588 -25.57 34.36 -20.55
C GLY A 588 -24.12 33.88 -20.72
N PRO A 589 -23.36 34.39 -21.72
CA PRO A 589 -21.97 34.04 -21.94
C PRO A 589 -21.05 34.31 -20.73
N ILE A 590 -21.26 35.43 -20.03
CA ILE A 590 -20.44 35.79 -18.86
C ILE A 590 -20.70 34.84 -17.70
N LYS A 591 -21.94 34.33 -17.56
CA LYS A 591 -22.27 33.30 -16.56
C LYS A 591 -21.60 31.97 -16.88
N ASP A 592 -21.51 31.60 -18.16
CA ASP A 592 -20.78 30.41 -18.60
C ASP A 592 -19.27 30.57 -18.40
N GLU A 593 -18.71 31.74 -18.70
CA GLU A 593 -17.31 32.09 -18.41
C GLU A 593 -17.01 32.01 -16.90
N LEU A 594 -17.94 32.46 -16.05
CA LEU A 594 -17.80 32.38 -14.59
C LEU A 594 -17.76 30.92 -14.11
N ASN A 595 -18.65 30.06 -14.62
CA ASN A 595 -18.66 28.63 -14.29
C ASN A 595 -17.38 27.92 -14.73
N GLN A 596 -16.83 28.32 -15.90
CA GLN A 596 -15.56 27.79 -16.38
C GLN A 596 -14.39 28.25 -15.50
N ALA A 597 -14.35 29.54 -15.12
CA ALA A 597 -13.34 30.08 -14.22
C ALA A 597 -13.39 29.43 -12.82
N ASP A 598 -14.59 29.17 -12.28
CA ASP A 598 -14.80 28.46 -11.02
C ASP A 598 -14.26 27.02 -11.10
N SER A 599 -14.59 26.32 -12.18
CA SER A 599 -14.07 24.96 -12.43
C SER A 599 -12.54 24.94 -12.54
N GLU A 600 -11.93 25.92 -13.21
CA GLU A 600 -10.47 26.06 -13.27
C GLU A 600 -9.85 26.34 -11.89
N LEU A 601 -10.49 27.20 -11.10
CA LEU A 601 -10.05 27.56 -9.75
C LEU A 601 -10.05 26.33 -8.84
N GLU A 602 -11.14 25.57 -8.80
CA GLU A 602 -11.25 24.36 -7.98
C GLU A 602 -10.22 23.29 -8.41
N ASN A 603 -9.98 23.14 -9.71
CA ASN A 603 -8.94 22.25 -10.20
C ASN A 603 -7.53 22.66 -9.74
N ARG A 604 -7.21 23.96 -9.75
CA ARG A 604 -5.93 24.49 -9.25
C ARG A 604 -5.81 24.34 -7.73
N LYS A 605 -6.87 24.59 -6.97
CA LYS A 605 -6.93 24.35 -5.51
C LYS A 605 -6.70 22.89 -5.15
N HIS A 606 -7.37 21.97 -5.85
CA HIS A 606 -7.14 20.54 -5.66
C HIS A 606 -5.71 20.11 -6.03
N ARG A 607 -5.11 20.72 -7.06
CA ARG A 607 -3.69 20.48 -7.41
C ARG A 607 -2.78 20.93 -6.27
N LEU A 608 -2.97 22.13 -5.73
CA LEU A 608 -2.22 22.65 -4.58
C LEU A 608 -2.32 21.71 -3.37
N GLN A 609 -3.54 21.34 -2.98
CA GLN A 609 -3.79 20.45 -1.83
C GLN A 609 -3.06 19.11 -1.97
N ARG A 610 -3.06 18.51 -3.18
CA ARG A 610 -2.31 17.27 -3.44
C ARG A 610 -0.80 17.42 -3.25
N TYR A 611 -0.23 18.59 -3.54
CA TYR A 611 1.18 18.86 -3.30
C TYR A 611 1.47 19.09 -1.82
N GLU A 612 0.56 19.74 -1.08
CA GLU A 612 0.69 19.97 0.36
C GLU A 612 0.64 18.65 1.13
N ASP A 613 -0.30 17.76 0.78
CA ASP A 613 -0.41 16.43 1.40
C ASP A 613 0.86 15.60 1.16
N ARG A 614 1.37 15.59 -0.08
CA ARG A 614 2.65 14.92 -0.40
C ARG A 614 3.83 15.52 0.34
N GLN A 615 3.84 16.84 0.56
CA GLN A 615 4.89 17.50 1.34
C GLN A 615 4.84 17.05 2.80
N LYS A 616 3.66 17.02 3.42
CA LYS A 616 3.46 16.54 4.80
C LYS A 616 3.93 15.10 4.96
N GLU A 617 3.57 14.22 4.02
CA GLU A 617 4.02 12.81 4.01
C GLU A 617 5.55 12.70 3.93
N ARG A 618 6.19 13.48 3.05
CA ARG A 618 7.66 13.49 2.91
C ARG A 618 8.36 14.03 4.15
N LEU A 619 7.87 15.12 4.72
CA LEU A 619 8.39 15.67 5.97
C LEU A 619 8.29 14.64 7.11
N ALA A 620 7.17 13.94 7.22
CA ALA A 620 7.03 12.85 8.20
C ALA A 620 8.01 11.71 7.95
N CYS A 621 8.30 11.37 6.69
CA CYS A 621 9.32 10.36 6.34
C CYS A 621 10.72 10.81 6.75
N VAL A 622 11.10 12.07 6.46
CA VAL A 622 12.40 12.65 6.83
C VAL A 622 12.58 12.67 8.35
N ILE A 623 11.53 13.06 9.11
CA ILE A 623 11.56 13.05 10.58
C ILE A 623 11.84 11.63 11.10
N LYS A 624 11.11 10.62 10.62
CA LYS A 624 11.34 9.22 11.01
C LYS A 624 12.75 8.73 10.67
N GLN A 625 13.28 9.10 9.51
CA GLN A 625 14.65 8.75 9.13
C GLN A 625 15.69 9.43 10.05
N LYS A 626 15.45 10.68 10.45
CA LYS A 626 16.29 11.40 11.43
C LYS A 626 16.26 10.76 12.81
N GLU A 627 15.09 10.28 13.26
CA GLU A 627 14.98 9.54 14.52
C GLU A 627 15.78 8.22 14.49
N ILE A 628 15.67 7.47 13.39
CA ILE A 628 16.46 6.23 13.18
C ILE A 628 17.95 6.55 13.16
N LEU A 629 18.35 7.63 12.47
CA LEU A 629 19.74 8.08 12.43
C LEU A 629 20.26 8.41 13.83
N ALA A 630 19.51 9.19 14.62
CA ALA A 630 19.90 9.57 15.98
C ALA A 630 20.05 8.35 16.89
N ALA A 631 19.14 7.37 16.79
CA ALA A 631 19.25 6.11 17.53
C ALA A 631 20.51 5.33 17.15
N LYS A 632 20.84 5.26 15.85
CA LYS A 632 22.04 4.58 15.34
C LYS A 632 23.34 5.31 15.67
N GLU A 633 23.34 6.65 15.66
CA GLU A 633 24.49 7.45 16.10
C GLU A 633 24.77 7.28 17.59
N LYS A 634 23.72 7.19 18.42
CA LYS A 634 23.88 6.86 19.83
C LYS A 634 24.46 5.45 20.04
N GLU A 635 23.96 4.46 19.30
CA GLU A 635 24.50 3.09 19.33
C GLU A 635 25.98 3.08 18.90
N LEU A 636 26.33 3.84 17.86
CA LEU A 636 27.71 4.01 17.40
C LEU A 636 28.60 4.65 18.47
N GLU A 637 28.11 5.67 19.17
CA GLU A 637 28.84 6.34 20.26
C GLU A 637 29.14 5.37 21.41
N GLU A 638 28.14 4.59 21.84
CA GLU A 638 28.28 3.56 22.87
C GLU A 638 29.30 2.48 22.45
N LYS A 639 29.23 1.99 21.20
CA LYS A 639 30.19 1.00 20.67
C LYS A 639 31.59 1.58 20.48
N THR A 640 31.71 2.85 20.12
CA THR A 640 33.00 3.54 20.03
C THR A 640 33.63 3.70 21.40
N ALA A 641 32.85 4.01 22.44
CA ALA A 641 33.33 4.04 23.82
C ALA A 641 33.81 2.66 24.29
N GLN A 642 33.05 1.59 23.99
CA GLN A 642 33.46 0.21 24.28
C GLN A 642 34.76 -0.16 23.53
N ALA A 643 34.90 0.23 22.26
CA ALA A 643 36.11 -0.03 21.48
C ALA A 643 37.33 0.69 22.07
N ARG A 644 37.18 1.95 22.49
CA ARG A 644 38.25 2.73 23.15
C ARG A 644 38.69 2.14 24.48
N GLN A 645 37.80 1.49 25.21
CA GLN A 645 38.14 0.79 26.46
C GLN A 645 39.01 -0.45 26.19
N ILE A 646 38.81 -1.12 25.06
CA ILE A 646 39.57 -2.31 24.65
C ILE A 646 40.90 -1.92 24.00
N CYS A 647 40.89 -0.92 23.11
CA CYS A 647 42.05 -0.39 22.43
C CYS A 647 41.90 1.12 22.27
N SER A 648 42.77 1.89 22.91
CA SER A 648 42.70 3.36 22.93
C SER A 648 42.94 3.99 21.55
N GLU A 649 43.75 3.34 20.71
CA GLU A 649 44.10 3.82 19.38
C GLU A 649 43.09 3.31 18.33
N ARG A 650 42.65 4.21 17.43
CA ARG A 650 41.71 3.87 16.35
C ARG A 650 42.43 3.09 15.25
N ILE A 651 41.98 1.88 14.98
CA ILE A 651 42.57 1.01 13.96
C ILE A 651 41.65 0.96 12.74
N GLU A 652 42.18 1.25 11.55
CA GLU A 652 41.47 1.02 10.30
C GLU A 652 41.53 -0.46 9.90
N VAL A 653 40.36 -1.08 9.81
CA VAL A 653 40.25 -2.51 9.54
C VAL A 653 39.50 -2.74 8.23
N SER A 654 40.19 -3.33 7.26
CA SER A 654 39.63 -3.66 5.94
C SER A 654 38.87 -4.99 5.90
N ARG A 655 39.11 -5.87 6.88
CA ARG A 655 38.46 -7.18 7.01
C ARG A 655 37.09 -7.05 7.71
N THR A 656 36.16 -7.94 7.37
CA THR A 656 34.82 -7.97 7.98
C THR A 656 34.84 -8.59 9.38
N VAL A 657 33.87 -8.19 10.22
CA VAL A 657 33.69 -8.69 11.59
C VAL A 657 33.57 -10.22 11.60
N LYS A 658 32.86 -10.80 10.63
CA LYS A 658 32.70 -12.27 10.49
C LYS A 658 34.01 -13.00 10.17
N SER A 659 34.87 -12.39 9.36
CA SER A 659 36.17 -12.97 9.02
C SER A 659 37.11 -12.98 10.23
N LEU A 660 37.11 -11.89 11.01
CA LEU A 660 37.92 -11.78 12.22
C LEU A 660 37.41 -12.73 13.31
N ASP A 661 36.09 -12.84 13.50
CA ASP A 661 35.50 -13.76 14.47
C ASP A 661 35.85 -15.23 14.17
N ALA A 662 35.79 -15.64 12.89
CA ALA A 662 36.18 -16.99 12.49
C ALA A 662 37.67 -17.27 12.75
N GLU A 663 38.56 -16.31 12.49
CA GLU A 663 39.99 -16.42 12.75
C GLU A 663 40.29 -16.48 14.25
N MET A 664 39.64 -15.63 15.05
CA MET A 664 39.73 -15.64 16.51
C MET A 664 39.25 -16.96 17.11
N ASN A 665 38.14 -17.52 16.62
CA ASN A 665 37.61 -18.79 17.10
C ASN A 665 38.54 -19.97 16.77
N ARG A 666 39.19 -19.96 15.59
CA ARG A 666 40.23 -20.95 15.25
C ARG A 666 41.45 -20.85 16.16
N LEU A 667 41.94 -19.64 16.43
CA LEU A 667 43.07 -19.42 17.34
C LEU A 667 42.73 -19.85 18.77
N ARG A 668 41.53 -19.51 19.27
CA ARG A 668 41.06 -19.98 20.59
C ARG A 668 41.01 -21.50 20.67
N ALA A 669 40.48 -22.17 19.66
CA ALA A 669 40.43 -23.63 19.62
C ALA A 669 41.84 -24.25 19.63
N SER A 670 42.77 -23.68 18.84
CA SER A 670 44.17 -24.12 18.79
C SER A 670 44.91 -23.91 20.11
N ILE A 671 44.71 -22.77 20.77
CA ILE A 671 45.30 -22.48 22.09
C ILE A 671 44.75 -23.46 23.14
N ASN A 672 43.44 -23.72 23.13
CA ASN A 672 42.80 -24.65 24.07
C ASN A 672 43.28 -26.09 23.87
N SER A 673 43.44 -26.56 22.63
CA SER A 673 43.96 -27.90 22.36
C SER A 673 45.40 -28.07 22.84
N GLU A 674 46.25 -27.06 22.64
CA GLU A 674 47.65 -27.12 23.07
C GLU A 674 47.79 -27.04 24.60
N ASN A 675 46.96 -26.22 25.28
CA ASN A 675 46.93 -26.18 26.74
C ASN A 675 46.46 -27.51 27.35
N HIS A 676 45.45 -28.16 26.76
CA HIS A 676 44.97 -29.47 27.23
C HIS A 676 46.00 -30.59 27.04
N ARG A 677 46.82 -30.54 25.99
CA ARG A 677 47.82 -31.57 25.68
C ARG A 677 49.05 -31.51 26.60
N HIS A 678 49.47 -30.32 27.00
CA HIS A 678 50.78 -30.12 27.63
C HIS A 678 50.74 -29.80 29.12
N GLY A 679 49.58 -29.43 29.67
CA GLY A 679 49.41 -29.21 31.10
C GLY A 679 49.89 -27.83 31.57
N ASN A 680 50.18 -27.71 32.87
CA ASN A 680 50.46 -26.44 33.51
C ASN A 680 51.82 -25.84 33.08
N ARG A 681 51.85 -24.55 32.76
CA ARG A 681 53.03 -23.85 32.23
C ARG A 681 54.22 -23.90 33.19
N GLU A 682 53.97 -23.66 34.47
CA GLU A 682 55.01 -23.59 35.50
C GLU A 682 55.69 -24.94 35.68
N GLU A 683 54.90 -26.03 35.64
CA GLU A 683 55.39 -27.40 35.73
C GLU A 683 56.28 -27.77 34.53
N ILE A 684 55.93 -27.37 33.31
CA ILE A 684 56.75 -27.67 32.11
C ILE A 684 58.09 -26.92 32.18
N VAL A 685 58.07 -25.64 32.60
CA VAL A 685 59.29 -24.83 32.75
C VAL A 685 60.20 -25.44 33.81
N GLN A 686 59.64 -25.81 34.97
CA GLN A 686 60.40 -26.46 36.04
C GLN A 686 60.98 -27.80 35.60
N GLN A 687 60.17 -28.67 34.98
CA GLN A 687 60.63 -29.97 34.48
C GLN A 687 61.75 -29.83 33.44
N PHE A 688 61.73 -28.78 32.61
CA PHE A 688 62.82 -28.51 31.67
C PHE A 688 64.11 -28.12 32.38
N HIS A 689 64.05 -27.22 33.37
CA HIS A 689 65.21 -26.81 34.15
C HIS A 689 65.80 -28.00 34.93
N ASP A 690 64.95 -28.78 35.61
CA ASP A 690 65.37 -29.97 36.36
C ASP A 690 66.02 -31.03 35.45
N ALA A 691 65.47 -31.26 34.25
CA ALA A 691 66.02 -32.20 33.29
C ALA A 691 67.38 -31.73 32.74
N LYS A 692 67.53 -30.42 32.54
CA LYS A 692 68.79 -29.81 32.08
C LYS A 692 69.88 -29.96 33.13
N GLU A 693 69.60 -29.59 34.37
CA GLU A 693 70.56 -29.67 35.49
C GLU A 693 71.03 -31.12 35.70
N LYS A 694 70.09 -32.07 35.80
CA LYS A 694 70.42 -33.51 35.96
C LYS A 694 71.30 -34.05 34.83
N TYR A 695 71.08 -33.62 33.59
CA TYR A 695 71.90 -34.03 32.45
C TYR A 695 73.30 -33.40 32.50
N GLU A 696 73.41 -32.11 32.81
CA GLU A 696 74.69 -31.39 32.90
C GLU A 696 75.57 -31.95 34.04
N ASP A 697 74.99 -32.22 35.20
CA ASP A 697 75.68 -32.82 36.35
C ASP A 697 76.20 -34.22 36.04
N ALA A 698 75.36 -35.09 35.48
CA ALA A 698 75.77 -36.44 35.10
C ALA A 698 76.86 -36.43 34.03
N ASN A 699 76.76 -35.54 33.03
CA ASN A 699 77.76 -35.39 31.97
C ASN A 699 79.12 -34.93 32.52
N SER A 700 79.10 -33.96 33.45
CA SER A 700 80.32 -33.46 34.08
C SER A 700 81.03 -34.57 34.88
N THR A 701 80.26 -35.35 35.64
CA THR A 701 80.76 -36.47 36.44
C THR A 701 81.41 -37.55 35.56
N VAL A 702 80.74 -37.99 34.49
CA VAL A 702 81.28 -38.98 33.55
C VAL A 702 82.56 -38.46 32.89
N LYS A 703 82.61 -37.19 32.48
CA LYS A 703 83.82 -36.57 31.92
C LYS A 703 84.99 -36.54 32.90
N HIS A 704 84.73 -36.21 34.18
CA HIS A 704 85.76 -36.18 35.21
C HIS A 704 86.31 -37.59 35.49
N LEU A 705 85.44 -38.60 35.58
CA LEU A 705 85.86 -39.99 35.78
C LEU A 705 86.70 -40.52 34.61
N LYS A 706 86.35 -40.21 33.36
CA LYS A 706 87.15 -40.57 32.19
C LYS A 706 88.56 -39.97 32.24
N LYS A 707 88.66 -38.67 32.50
CA LYS A 707 89.96 -37.99 32.67
C LYS A 707 90.77 -38.62 33.79
N PHE A 708 90.14 -38.94 34.93
CA PHE A 708 90.81 -39.61 36.04
C PHE A 708 91.40 -40.96 35.64
N ILE A 709 90.67 -41.77 34.85
CA ILE A 709 91.16 -43.08 34.39
C ILE A 709 92.31 -42.95 33.40
N GLU A 710 92.25 -41.99 32.48
CA GLU A 710 93.35 -41.70 31.55
C GLU A 710 94.64 -41.33 32.31
N LEU A 711 94.54 -40.42 33.29
CA LEU A 711 95.69 -40.07 34.14
C LEU A 711 96.19 -41.25 34.96
N LEU A 712 95.29 -42.06 35.53
CA LEU A 712 95.66 -43.22 36.33
C LEU A 712 96.42 -44.25 35.51
N GLU A 713 96.03 -44.48 34.26
CA GLU A 713 96.69 -45.39 33.33
C GLU A 713 98.11 -44.93 32.97
N GLU A 714 98.29 -43.63 32.71
CA GLU A 714 99.61 -43.05 32.45
C GLU A 714 100.54 -43.24 33.65
N ILE A 715 100.06 -42.90 34.85
CA ILE A 715 100.82 -43.06 36.11
C ILE A 715 101.18 -44.52 36.36
N MET A 716 100.23 -45.44 36.16
CA MET A 716 100.46 -46.87 36.38
C MET A 716 101.50 -47.44 35.40
N THR A 717 101.48 -47.02 34.14
CA THR A 717 102.48 -47.42 33.14
C THR A 717 103.89 -47.01 33.57
N GLN A 718 104.06 -45.78 34.06
CA GLN A 718 105.35 -45.31 34.59
C GLN A 718 105.79 -46.08 35.84
N ARG A 719 104.85 -46.34 36.76
CA ARG A 719 105.10 -47.09 38.00
C ARG A 719 105.54 -48.54 37.73
N PHE A 720 104.87 -49.24 36.81
CA PHE A 720 105.30 -50.59 36.40
C PHE A 720 106.69 -50.60 35.76
N LYS A 721 107.03 -49.59 34.95
CA LYS A 721 108.39 -49.45 34.38
C LYS A 721 109.44 -49.27 35.48
N MET A 722 109.16 -48.42 36.47
CA MET A 722 110.05 -48.20 37.62
C MET A 722 110.20 -49.47 38.47
N TYR A 723 109.11 -50.19 38.70
CA TYR A 723 109.11 -51.47 39.41
C TYR A 723 110.07 -52.49 38.77
N TRP A 724 109.99 -52.65 37.45
CA TRP A 724 110.91 -53.53 36.71
C TRP A 724 112.37 -53.08 36.81
N GLN A 725 112.63 -51.77 36.80
CA GLN A 725 113.96 -51.23 37.00
C GLN A 725 114.47 -51.54 38.42
N PHE A 726 113.66 -51.31 39.46
CA PHE A 726 114.04 -51.65 40.83
C PHE A 726 114.28 -53.13 41.03
N LEU A 727 113.41 -53.99 40.49
CA LEU A 727 113.58 -55.44 40.54
C LEU A 727 114.93 -55.84 39.95
N ARG A 728 115.29 -55.31 38.79
CA ARG A 728 116.60 -55.57 38.14
C ARG A 728 117.77 -55.03 38.95
N HIS A 729 117.70 -53.78 39.40
CA HIS A 729 118.79 -53.12 40.14
C HIS A 729 119.05 -53.77 41.50
N LEU A 730 118.00 -54.09 42.25
CA LEU A 730 118.11 -54.73 43.56
C LEU A 730 118.66 -56.15 43.43
N SER A 731 118.26 -56.89 42.39
CA SER A 731 118.79 -58.22 42.12
C SER A 731 120.27 -58.20 41.75
N LEU A 732 120.69 -57.25 40.92
CA LEU A 732 122.10 -57.03 40.61
C LEU A 732 122.89 -56.64 41.86
N ARG A 733 122.34 -55.74 42.69
CA ARG A 733 122.98 -55.30 43.93
C ARG A 733 123.14 -56.45 44.93
N CYS A 734 122.09 -57.26 45.11
CA CYS A 734 122.17 -58.48 45.93
C CYS A 734 123.23 -59.45 45.40
N LYS A 735 123.34 -59.61 44.08
CA LYS A 735 124.39 -60.44 43.47
C LYS A 735 125.80 -59.90 43.76
N LEU A 736 126.03 -58.60 43.59
CA LEU A 736 127.33 -57.97 43.87
C LEU A 736 127.71 -58.06 45.36
N TYR A 737 126.77 -57.81 46.28
CA TYR A 737 127.02 -57.96 47.72
C TYR A 737 127.30 -59.41 48.09
N PHE A 738 126.58 -60.37 47.50
CA PHE A 738 126.82 -61.79 47.72
C PHE A 738 128.23 -62.19 47.26
N ASP A 739 128.62 -61.81 46.05
CA ASP A 739 129.96 -62.07 45.50
C ASP A 739 131.07 -61.41 46.34
N HIS A 740 130.84 -60.17 46.83
CA HIS A 740 131.78 -59.47 47.70
C HIS A 740 131.95 -60.13 49.07
N LEU A 741 130.85 -60.54 49.71
CA LEU A 741 130.87 -61.22 51.01
C LEU A 741 131.56 -62.60 50.92
N LEU A 742 131.39 -63.31 49.81
CA LEU A 742 132.09 -64.58 49.58
C LEU A 742 133.60 -64.39 49.35
N ARG A 743 134.00 -63.34 48.61
CA ARG A 743 135.43 -62.98 48.43
C ARG A 743 136.14 -62.70 49.75
N ILE A 744 135.51 -61.96 50.68
CA ILE A 744 136.09 -61.68 52.01
C ILE A 744 136.36 -62.96 52.80
N ARG A 745 135.53 -63.99 52.62
CA ARG A 745 135.62 -65.28 53.33
C ARG A 745 136.45 -66.34 52.59
N ALA A 746 137.10 -65.99 51.48
CA ALA A 746 137.83 -66.91 50.61
C ALA A 746 136.99 -68.11 50.10
N CYS A 747 135.68 -67.94 49.95
CA CYS A 747 134.78 -68.94 49.38
C CYS A 747 134.36 -68.57 47.94
N SER A 748 133.97 -69.56 47.12
CA SER A 748 133.48 -69.34 45.75
C SER A 748 132.04 -69.81 45.58
N GLY A 749 131.12 -68.91 45.24
CA GLY A 749 129.71 -69.24 45.01
C GLY A 749 129.06 -68.31 43.98
N LYS A 750 127.83 -68.61 43.58
CA LYS A 750 127.02 -67.82 42.64
C LYS A 750 125.57 -67.75 43.12
N ILE A 751 124.96 -66.57 42.99
CA ILE A 751 123.52 -66.35 43.13
C ILE A 751 122.92 -65.98 41.77
N LEU A 752 121.83 -66.66 41.39
CA LEU A 752 121.15 -66.47 40.11
C LEU A 752 119.66 -66.20 40.34
N PHE A 753 119.20 -65.06 39.82
CA PHE A 753 117.82 -64.63 39.88
C PHE A 753 117.13 -64.90 38.55
N ASP A 754 116.00 -65.60 38.58
CA ASP A 754 115.07 -65.71 37.46
C ASP A 754 113.77 -64.99 37.82
N HIS A 755 113.60 -63.78 37.28
CA HIS A 755 112.42 -62.96 37.52
C HIS A 755 111.18 -63.46 36.78
N LYS A 756 111.32 -64.23 35.70
CA LYS A 756 110.18 -64.74 34.94
C LYS A 756 109.53 -65.91 35.66
N ASN A 757 110.36 -66.82 36.16
CA ASN A 757 109.89 -67.98 36.92
C ASN A 757 109.83 -67.72 38.43
N GLU A 758 110.12 -66.48 38.87
CA GLU A 758 110.17 -66.06 40.27
C GLU A 758 111.02 -67.01 41.15
N THR A 759 112.17 -67.46 40.63
CA THR A 759 113.11 -68.34 41.35
C THR A 759 114.44 -67.65 41.66
N LEU A 760 115.07 -68.09 42.75
CA LEU A 760 116.37 -67.63 43.19
C LEU A 760 117.17 -68.87 43.59
N SER A 761 118.27 -69.13 42.88
CA SER A 761 119.17 -70.27 43.14
C SER A 761 120.50 -69.77 43.69
N ILE A 762 121.04 -70.48 44.66
CA ILE A 762 122.34 -70.20 45.31
C ILE A 762 123.19 -71.45 45.19
N THR A 763 124.42 -71.30 44.70
CA THR A 763 125.43 -72.36 44.66
C THR A 763 126.63 -71.84 45.44
N VAL A 764 127.11 -72.57 46.45
CA VAL A 764 128.23 -72.15 47.33
C VAL A 764 129.33 -73.18 47.27
#